data_AF-A0A8J1J042-F1
#
_entry.id   AF-A0A8J1J042-F1
#
_cell.length_a   1.000
_cell.length_b   1.000
_cell.length_c   1.000
_cell.angle_alpha   90.00
_cell.angle_beta   90.00
_cell.angle_gamma   90.00
#
_symmetry.space_group_name_H-M   'P 1'
#
loop_
_entity.id
_entity.type
_entity.pdbx_description
1 polymer ?
#
loop_
_entity_poly.entity_id
_entity_poly.type
_entity_poly.pdbx_seq_one_letter_code
_entity_poly.pdbx_strand_id
1 'polypeptide(L)'
;MAHNPRKARPSKVLIRLCDAFTRTDGNIICPLIKAEISIRVLYKLQEKVLYKAVQEAGTGIGLTDPTFLWKSAATGREMDGNLFVEYSNSQRFNDNLKQYRETLVRNLKEVLKVKSILIDKVEDTDEIIPQPIISETCFELHKLKLCSERLDPDDFDTGATRSVAYDTIKSHLDDLKGQYTKFAVLSQNGRGKSFILNLLMLLTADFEEEYGENNLNLKLPKDIDENVKLEEIEKYADLPDVVKDFLKTLSKEQTKECARTVIGPLCCELPKVKEVQHSNNSLSNVANYFSTNSRINIDPYILAQKATEKSYESTTKCIIHLRYGTVYQMSVNYFTEKDLQQQLFELVTLNDEDSSSLMGETNKKIRKRAQECLKARFEILTDYGSFTNSQEMKDKFQSPKDIVLSKEVQKLAGKTELYIGNGKEAHYDRLAMRRILRKLTTYDSNDEYSKKKIAAVKQIMIYLPSKILYGGKEILEMPGTDDSDPMAMYFIQTALNEADAVIVISEFAFNIAEKEVKHMLSSSDFAKYWKEKPYNYKLMLLAYPEKNQGWQYGKDDSEAITQLEGEERNKRTEELRLISDIFKMKDMMDSEKEELEENIITAFILPVLHTSILAQPTEQGEEYKVFQENEKFLKHTGISNLITEMDTFVSSRQKSTTEKIRNKFSHICQEMSDNSKGVREAARTVLCVLNNREIKDTLESTINSNHKKLLINFTRGIVELLKEIVNTKVDAALKETVKQAQTNWRRNENKIIHRGVFSPFFIGKNPVYKVLLYNIFFDGLEDKKTRIFTEIKTRIEALLQQYKGNILQQLTNDLNMVLGNNPPSFTLQFVQDAIGNELDDALSWYVGNKRRPFNVKTMRKCFEKSQNQCFKETILIPNFEKD
;
A
#
# COMPACT_ATOMS: atom_id res chain seq x y z
N MET A 1 -79.62 2.57 4.33
CA MET A 1 -78.45 3.34 4.81
C MET A 1 -77.32 2.36 5.03
N ALA A 2 -76.29 2.39 4.18
CA ALA A 2 -75.21 1.41 4.15
C ALA A 2 -74.20 1.68 5.28
N HIS A 3 -73.82 0.63 6.00
CA HIS A 3 -72.74 0.63 6.98
C HIS A 3 -71.42 1.00 6.30
N ASN A 4 -70.82 2.10 6.73
CA ASN A 4 -69.46 2.48 6.36
C ASN A 4 -68.49 1.57 7.14
N PRO A 5 -67.67 0.72 6.49
CA PRO A 5 -66.66 -0.03 7.21
C PRO A 5 -65.61 0.97 7.69
N ARG A 6 -65.34 1.00 9.01
CA ARG A 6 -64.16 1.66 9.56
C ARG A 6 -62.95 1.08 8.82
N LYS A 7 -62.34 1.86 7.89
CA LYS A 7 -61.03 1.52 7.33
C LYS A 7 -60.09 1.29 8.51
N ALA A 8 -59.70 0.04 8.74
CA ALA A 8 -58.68 -0.29 9.70
C ALA A 8 -57.46 0.58 9.36
N ARG A 9 -56.93 1.32 10.34
CA ARG A 9 -55.67 2.06 10.13
C ARG A 9 -54.63 1.05 9.65
N PRO A 10 -53.92 1.30 8.54
CA PRO A 10 -52.86 0.41 8.11
C PRO A 10 -51.86 0.26 9.25
N SER A 11 -51.56 -0.98 9.63
CA SER A 11 -50.50 -1.27 10.59
C SER A 11 -49.18 -0.90 9.94
N LYS A 12 -48.31 -0.20 10.66
CA LYS A 12 -46.95 0.03 10.18
C LYS A 12 -46.11 -1.24 10.38
N VAL A 13 -45.25 -1.54 9.43
CA VAL A 13 -44.27 -2.62 9.51
C VAL A 13 -42.89 -2.00 9.39
N LEU A 14 -41.99 -2.32 10.32
CA LEU A 14 -40.63 -1.82 10.31
C LEU A 14 -39.68 -2.98 10.01
N ILE A 15 -38.83 -2.79 8.99
CA ILE A 15 -37.84 -3.76 8.58
C ILE A 15 -36.44 -3.15 8.72
N ARG A 16 -35.57 -3.78 9.49
CA ARG A 16 -34.16 -3.40 9.60
C ARG A 16 -33.36 -4.06 8.47
N LEU A 17 -32.53 -3.27 7.78
CA LEU A 17 -31.57 -3.70 6.76
C LEU A 17 -30.16 -3.38 7.25
N CYS A 18 -29.31 -4.38 7.35
CA CYS A 18 -27.97 -4.24 7.94
C CYS A 18 -26.94 -5.04 7.16
N ASP A 19 -25.70 -4.57 7.16
CA ASP A 19 -24.58 -5.37 6.69
C ASP A 19 -24.43 -6.56 7.65
N ALA A 20 -24.34 -7.77 7.09
CA ALA A 20 -24.01 -8.95 7.87
C ALA A 20 -22.49 -9.07 8.02
N PHE A 21 -22.04 -9.50 9.20
CA PHE A 21 -20.67 -9.95 9.34
C PHE A 21 -20.46 -11.24 8.53
N THR A 22 -19.25 -11.44 8.03
CA THR A 22 -18.85 -12.65 7.31
C THR A 22 -17.80 -13.38 8.11
N ARG A 23 -17.61 -14.68 7.85
CA ARG A 23 -16.55 -15.47 8.50
C ARG A 23 -15.44 -15.78 7.51
N THR A 24 -14.20 -15.61 7.95
CA THR A 24 -13.01 -15.94 7.15
C THR A 24 -12.84 -17.45 6.99
N ASP A 25 -11.88 -17.88 6.16
CA ASP A 25 -11.52 -19.31 5.99
C ASP A 25 -11.12 -20.00 7.31
N GLY A 26 -10.65 -19.24 8.31
CA GLY A 26 -10.38 -19.70 9.67
C GLY A 26 -11.57 -19.65 10.62
N ASN A 27 -12.79 -19.47 10.11
CA ASN A 27 -14.04 -19.37 10.87
C ASN A 27 -14.07 -18.22 11.89
N ILE A 28 -13.38 -17.11 11.61
CA ILE A 28 -13.35 -15.91 12.45
C ILE A 28 -14.27 -14.86 11.86
N ILE A 29 -15.07 -14.21 12.71
CA ILE A 29 -15.95 -13.11 12.29
C ILE A 29 -15.08 -11.94 11.82
N CYS A 30 -15.21 -11.57 10.56
CA CYS A 30 -14.44 -10.51 9.95
C CYS A 30 -15.03 -9.15 10.33
N PRO A 31 -14.27 -8.25 10.98
CA PRO A 31 -14.78 -6.95 11.39
C PRO A 31 -14.84 -5.94 10.25
N LEU A 32 -14.41 -6.30 9.03
CA LEU A 32 -14.35 -5.40 7.87
C LEU A 32 -15.28 -5.86 6.75
N ILE A 33 -15.88 -4.91 6.06
CA ILE A 33 -16.67 -5.13 4.84
C ILE A 33 -16.17 -4.20 3.72
N LYS A 34 -16.14 -4.70 2.47
CA LYS A 34 -15.82 -3.85 1.31
C LYS A 34 -16.99 -2.91 1.03
N ALA A 35 -16.70 -1.66 0.66
CA ALA A 35 -17.72 -0.66 0.41
C ALA A 35 -18.72 -1.07 -0.70
N GLU A 36 -18.25 -1.79 -1.73
CA GLU A 36 -19.08 -2.20 -2.86
C GLU A 36 -20.11 -3.29 -2.55
N ILE A 37 -19.99 -3.97 -1.41
CA ILE A 37 -20.93 -5.01 -0.97
C ILE A 37 -21.81 -4.55 0.20
N SER A 38 -21.70 -3.29 0.62
CA SER A 38 -22.41 -2.74 1.78
C SER A 38 -23.74 -2.09 1.40
N ILE A 39 -24.81 -2.43 2.12
CA ILE A 39 -26.14 -1.82 1.97
C ILE A 39 -26.13 -0.34 2.39
N ARG A 40 -25.29 0.00 3.36
CA ARG A 40 -25.12 1.36 3.89
C ARG A 40 -24.49 2.30 2.86
N VAL A 41 -23.45 1.81 2.18
CA VAL A 41 -22.81 2.53 1.08
C VAL A 41 -23.78 2.66 -0.09
N LEU A 42 -24.54 1.60 -0.40
CA LEU A 42 -25.55 1.64 -1.44
C LEU A 42 -26.63 2.69 -1.18
N TYR A 43 -27.20 2.73 0.03
CA TYR A 43 -28.17 3.74 0.42
C TYR A 43 -27.61 5.16 0.19
N LYS A 44 -26.36 5.40 0.60
CA LYS A 44 -25.72 6.72 0.45
C LYS A 44 -25.42 7.13 -0.98
N LEU A 45 -24.97 6.20 -1.83
CA LEU A 45 -24.46 6.52 -3.17
C LEU A 45 -25.53 6.32 -4.27
N GLN A 46 -26.50 5.44 -4.03
CA GLN A 46 -27.48 4.98 -5.02
C GLN A 46 -28.86 4.71 -4.37
N GLU A 47 -29.33 5.59 -3.47
CA GLU A 47 -30.62 5.47 -2.75
C GLU A 47 -31.80 5.04 -3.64
N LYS A 48 -31.94 5.63 -4.83
CA LYS A 48 -33.02 5.31 -5.77
C LYS A 48 -33.04 3.85 -6.21
N VAL A 49 -31.86 3.25 -6.38
CA VAL A 49 -31.73 1.83 -6.78
C VAL A 49 -32.17 0.94 -5.62
N LEU A 50 -31.75 1.27 -4.40
CA LEU A 50 -32.17 0.56 -3.20
C LEU A 50 -33.67 0.71 -2.95
N TYR A 51 -34.22 1.91 -3.09
CA TYR A 51 -35.65 2.18 -2.97
C TYR A 51 -36.47 1.29 -3.89
N LYS A 52 -36.08 1.18 -5.17
CA LYS A 52 -36.75 0.33 -6.15
C LYS A 52 -36.71 -1.15 -5.75
N ALA A 53 -35.55 -1.65 -5.34
CA ALA A 53 -35.40 -3.05 -4.92
C ALA A 53 -36.27 -3.39 -3.70
N VAL A 54 -36.31 -2.48 -2.72
CA VAL A 54 -37.10 -2.56 -1.49
C VAL A 54 -38.61 -2.48 -1.81
N GLN A 55 -39.02 -1.54 -2.66
CA GLN A 55 -40.41 -1.41 -3.12
C GLN A 55 -40.90 -2.66 -3.86
N GLU A 56 -40.11 -3.22 -4.78
CA GLU A 56 -40.46 -4.44 -5.51
C GLU A 56 -40.60 -5.64 -4.59
N ALA A 57 -39.65 -5.82 -3.65
CA ALA A 57 -39.73 -6.88 -2.65
C ALA A 57 -40.95 -6.74 -1.73
N GLY A 58 -41.31 -5.51 -1.36
CA GLY A 58 -42.49 -5.23 -0.53
C GLY A 58 -43.82 -5.42 -1.26
N THR A 59 -43.90 -4.97 -2.52
CA THR A 59 -45.14 -5.03 -3.33
C THR A 59 -45.60 -6.47 -3.54
N GLY A 60 -44.66 -7.40 -3.75
CA GLY A 60 -44.93 -8.83 -3.94
C GLY A 60 -45.63 -9.52 -2.76
N ILE A 61 -45.70 -8.88 -1.61
CA ILE A 61 -46.26 -9.43 -0.36
C ILE A 61 -47.20 -8.44 0.37
N GLY A 62 -47.64 -7.38 -0.30
CA GLY A 62 -48.65 -6.43 0.22
C GLY A 62 -48.12 -5.30 1.10
N LEU A 63 -46.81 -5.07 1.13
CA LEU A 63 -46.20 -3.87 1.75
C LEU A 63 -46.12 -2.74 0.73
N THR A 64 -46.57 -1.54 1.12
CA THR A 64 -46.55 -0.35 0.25
C THR A 64 -45.85 0.82 0.92
N ASP A 65 -45.46 1.81 0.11
CA ASP A 65 -44.95 3.10 0.56
C ASP A 65 -43.70 3.02 1.48
N PRO A 66 -42.61 2.35 1.04
CA PRO A 66 -41.39 2.26 1.84
C PRO A 66 -40.81 3.64 2.16
N THR A 67 -40.41 3.85 3.40
CA THR A 67 -39.71 5.05 3.87
C THR A 67 -38.44 4.65 4.63
N PHE A 68 -37.28 5.15 4.21
CA PHE A 68 -36.01 4.89 4.89
C PHE A 68 -35.85 5.75 6.15
N LEU A 69 -35.39 5.13 7.23
CA LEU A 69 -35.02 5.77 8.48
C LEU A 69 -33.60 5.34 8.84
N TRP A 70 -32.69 6.30 9.05
CA TRP A 70 -31.30 6.03 9.42
C TRP A 70 -31.02 6.48 10.85
N LYS A 71 -30.45 5.61 11.68
CA LYS A 71 -29.97 5.97 13.02
C LYS A 71 -28.48 5.66 13.18
N SER A 72 -27.69 6.67 13.54
CA SER A 72 -26.29 6.52 13.91
C SER A 72 -26.14 6.24 15.40
N ALA A 73 -25.21 5.34 15.77
CA ALA A 73 -24.85 5.05 17.16
C ALA A 73 -23.72 5.95 17.70
N ALA A 74 -22.97 6.66 16.84
CA ALA A 74 -21.81 7.46 17.26
C ALA A 74 -21.73 8.82 16.52
N THR A 75 -21.25 9.82 17.24
CA THR A 75 -21.07 11.21 16.82
C THR A 75 -20.21 11.37 15.54
N GLY A 76 -20.76 12.04 14.52
CA GLY A 76 -19.98 12.84 13.56
C GLY A 76 -19.33 12.17 12.34
N ARG A 77 -19.34 10.84 12.16
CA ARG A 77 -18.95 10.19 10.88
C ARG A 77 -20.17 9.55 10.23
N GLU A 78 -20.56 10.05 9.07
CA GLU A 78 -21.90 9.81 8.52
C GLU A 78 -22.23 8.36 8.09
N MET A 79 -21.30 7.37 8.14
CA MET A 79 -21.50 6.02 7.56
C MET A 79 -21.81 4.89 8.56
N ASP A 80 -21.88 5.20 9.85
CA ASP A 80 -22.24 4.24 10.89
C ASP A 80 -23.74 4.31 11.22
N GLY A 81 -24.36 3.14 11.43
CA GLY A 81 -25.77 3.06 11.77
C GLY A 81 -26.53 1.89 11.13
N ASN A 82 -27.72 1.62 11.65
CA ASN A 82 -28.66 0.66 11.09
C ASN A 82 -29.63 1.40 10.15
N LEU A 83 -29.93 0.79 9.00
CA LEU A 83 -30.95 1.28 8.09
C LEU A 83 -32.26 0.59 8.43
N PHE A 84 -33.34 1.36 8.56
CA PHE A 84 -34.69 0.84 8.75
C PHE A 84 -35.58 1.28 7.58
N VAL A 85 -36.56 0.44 7.25
CA VAL A 85 -37.56 0.71 6.24
C VAL A 85 -38.94 0.57 6.88
N GLU A 86 -39.65 1.68 6.98
CA GLU A 86 -41.03 1.71 7.42
C GLU A 86 -41.96 1.51 6.23
N TYR A 87 -42.90 0.59 6.35
CA TYR A 87 -43.91 0.29 5.36
C TYR A 87 -45.32 0.51 5.90
N SER A 88 -46.22 0.89 4.99
CA SER A 88 -47.66 0.76 5.20
C SER A 88 -48.10 -0.66 4.87
N ASN A 89 -48.95 -1.23 5.72
CA ASN A 89 -49.43 -2.60 5.53
C ASN A 89 -50.93 -2.70 5.80
N SER A 90 -51.63 -3.38 4.88
CA SER A 90 -53.07 -3.59 4.91
C SER A 90 -53.50 -4.96 5.46
N GLN A 91 -52.55 -5.88 5.73
CA GLN A 91 -52.79 -7.26 6.17
C GLN A 91 -51.88 -7.68 7.37
N ARG A 92 -52.06 -8.87 7.99
CA ARG A 92 -51.15 -9.34 9.06
C ARG A 92 -49.84 -9.88 8.48
N PHE A 93 -48.71 -9.23 8.77
CA PHE A 93 -47.38 -9.53 8.21
C PHE A 93 -46.51 -10.42 9.11
N ASN A 94 -46.77 -11.73 9.19
CA ASN A 94 -45.86 -12.65 9.86
C ASN A 94 -45.37 -13.80 8.96
N ASP A 95 -46.19 -14.32 8.05
CA ASP A 95 -45.81 -15.50 7.23
C ASP A 95 -44.98 -15.16 5.96
N ASN A 96 -44.85 -13.86 5.61
CA ASN A 96 -44.27 -13.42 4.32
C ASN A 96 -42.83 -12.86 4.40
N LEU A 97 -42.21 -12.79 5.58
CA LEU A 97 -40.86 -12.21 5.72
C LEU A 97 -39.78 -13.03 4.99
N LYS A 98 -39.93 -14.35 4.93
CA LYS A 98 -39.01 -15.22 4.19
C LYS A 98 -39.01 -14.90 2.70
N GLN A 99 -40.19 -14.74 2.10
CA GLN A 99 -40.35 -14.37 0.69
C GLN A 99 -39.80 -12.96 0.40
N TYR A 100 -40.00 -12.02 1.33
CA TYR A 100 -39.38 -10.68 1.26
C TYR A 100 -37.85 -10.78 1.19
N ARG A 101 -37.24 -11.53 2.13
CA ARG A 101 -35.79 -11.73 2.23
C ARG A 101 -35.23 -12.30 0.94
N GLU A 102 -35.82 -13.38 0.43
CA GLU A 102 -35.38 -14.04 -0.81
C GLU A 102 -35.45 -13.10 -2.01
N THR A 103 -36.55 -12.34 -2.14
CA THR A 103 -36.74 -11.39 -3.25
C THR A 103 -35.75 -10.22 -3.17
N LEU A 104 -35.59 -9.61 -2.00
CA LEU A 104 -34.69 -8.48 -1.82
C LEU A 104 -33.23 -8.88 -2.03
N VAL A 105 -32.79 -10.01 -1.46
CA VAL A 105 -31.43 -10.53 -1.64
C VAL A 105 -31.15 -10.83 -3.11
N ARG A 106 -32.10 -11.43 -3.84
CA ARG A 106 -31.95 -11.66 -5.28
C ARG A 106 -31.78 -10.35 -6.04
N ASN A 107 -32.66 -9.37 -5.82
CA ASN A 107 -32.61 -8.09 -6.51
C ASN A 107 -31.30 -7.33 -6.21
N LEU A 108 -30.81 -7.40 -4.97
CA LEU A 108 -29.54 -6.78 -4.58
C LEU A 108 -28.31 -7.51 -5.15
N LYS A 109 -28.38 -8.84 -5.26
CA LYS A 109 -27.33 -9.67 -5.90
C LYS A 109 -27.22 -9.40 -7.39
N GLU A 110 -28.35 -9.35 -8.10
CA GLU A 110 -28.40 -9.18 -9.55
C GLU A 110 -27.96 -7.78 -10.00
N VAL A 111 -28.25 -6.75 -9.21
CA VAL A 111 -28.01 -5.35 -9.62
C VAL A 111 -26.70 -4.78 -9.05
N LEU A 112 -26.26 -5.18 -7.85
CA LEU A 112 -25.31 -4.37 -7.07
C LEU A 112 -24.25 -5.13 -6.25
N LYS A 113 -24.10 -6.46 -6.43
CA LYS A 113 -23.14 -7.30 -5.67
C LYS A 113 -23.31 -7.28 -4.14
N VAL A 114 -24.38 -6.71 -3.59
CA VAL A 114 -24.69 -6.72 -2.15
C VAL A 114 -25.29 -8.09 -1.80
N LYS A 115 -24.59 -8.89 -0.97
CA LYS A 115 -24.95 -10.31 -0.75
C LYS A 115 -25.19 -10.68 0.71
N SER A 116 -24.42 -10.10 1.63
CA SER A 116 -24.43 -10.44 3.05
C SER A 116 -25.19 -9.37 3.82
N ILE A 117 -26.51 -9.50 3.89
CA ILE A 117 -27.40 -8.56 4.58
C ILE A 117 -28.26 -9.28 5.62
N LEU A 118 -28.41 -8.64 6.77
CA LEU A 118 -29.38 -9.01 7.80
C LEU A 118 -30.66 -8.23 7.56
N ILE A 119 -31.79 -8.93 7.55
CA ILE A 119 -33.10 -8.37 7.27
C ILE A 119 -34.06 -8.84 8.34
N ASP A 120 -34.43 -7.98 9.28
CA ASP A 120 -35.30 -8.36 10.41
C ASP A 120 -36.53 -7.49 10.48
N LYS A 121 -37.63 -8.07 10.96
CA LYS A 121 -38.78 -7.30 11.40
C LYS A 121 -38.52 -6.87 12.84
N VAL A 122 -38.61 -5.57 13.11
CA VAL A 122 -38.39 -4.97 14.43
C VAL A 122 -39.63 -4.21 14.88
N GLU A 123 -39.78 -4.01 16.18
CA GLU A 123 -40.93 -3.28 16.74
C GLU A 123 -40.71 -1.76 16.73
N ASP A 124 -39.47 -1.33 16.90
CA ASP A 124 -39.05 0.06 16.87
C ASP A 124 -37.64 0.23 16.26
N THR A 125 -37.14 1.46 16.31
CA THR A 125 -35.83 1.83 15.77
C THR A 125 -34.74 1.89 16.85
N ASP A 126 -35.03 1.51 18.10
CA ASP A 126 -34.08 1.53 19.21
C ASP A 126 -33.24 0.25 19.24
N GLU A 127 -33.69 -0.83 18.57
CA GLU A 127 -32.93 -2.06 18.35
C GLU A 127 -31.77 -1.89 17.35
N ILE A 128 -30.67 -1.30 17.81
CA ILE A 128 -29.41 -1.10 17.07
C ILE A 128 -28.51 -2.33 17.25
N ILE A 129 -28.03 -2.88 16.13
CA ILE A 129 -27.02 -3.95 16.14
C ILE A 129 -25.67 -3.44 15.61
N PRO A 130 -24.52 -3.96 16.11
CA PRO A 130 -23.21 -3.66 15.57
C PRO A 130 -23.12 -3.95 14.07
N GLN A 131 -22.28 -3.20 13.39
CA GLN A 131 -22.06 -3.31 11.94
C GLN A 131 -20.56 -3.49 11.65
N PRO A 132 -20.19 -4.23 10.59
CA PRO A 132 -18.81 -4.32 10.15
C PRO A 132 -18.26 -2.95 9.74
N ILE A 133 -16.97 -2.72 9.94
CA ILE A 133 -16.29 -1.47 9.62
C ILE A 133 -16.12 -1.36 8.10
N ILE A 134 -16.50 -0.22 7.54
CA ILE A 134 -16.19 0.15 6.16
C ILE A 134 -14.98 1.07 6.19
N SER A 135 -13.88 0.65 5.57
CA SER A 135 -12.71 1.50 5.39
C SER A 135 -13.09 2.76 4.59
N GLU A 136 -12.66 3.93 5.08
CA GLU A 136 -12.79 5.23 4.43
C GLU A 136 -12.12 5.21 3.05
N THR A 137 -10.92 4.62 2.97
CA THR A 137 -10.21 4.44 1.70
C THR A 137 -11.01 3.60 0.73
N CYS A 138 -11.59 2.49 1.20
CA CYS A 138 -12.41 1.60 0.38
C CYS A 138 -13.67 2.33 -0.14
N PHE A 139 -14.32 3.10 0.72
CA PHE A 139 -15.48 3.91 0.37
C PHE A 139 -15.16 4.97 -0.69
N GLU A 140 -14.09 5.74 -0.50
CA GLU A 140 -13.69 6.78 -1.46
C GLU A 140 -13.33 6.20 -2.83
N LEU A 141 -12.63 5.05 -2.87
CA LEU A 141 -12.34 4.35 -4.12
C LEU A 141 -13.61 3.84 -4.80
N HIS A 142 -14.56 3.27 -4.05
CA HIS A 142 -15.81 2.79 -4.61
C HIS A 142 -16.69 3.94 -5.14
N LYS A 143 -16.74 5.06 -4.40
CA LYS A 143 -17.43 6.28 -4.84
C LYS A 143 -16.89 6.78 -6.17
N LEU A 144 -15.56 6.83 -6.33
CA LEU A 144 -14.94 7.24 -7.60
C LEU A 144 -15.20 6.23 -8.73
N LYS A 145 -15.20 4.92 -8.44
CA LYS A 145 -15.56 3.87 -9.39
C LYS A 145 -17.00 4.04 -9.90
N LEU A 146 -17.98 4.21 -9.00
CA LEU A 146 -19.38 4.46 -9.39
C LEU A 146 -19.53 5.76 -10.21
N CYS A 147 -18.76 6.81 -9.88
CA CYS A 147 -18.72 8.00 -10.71
C CYS A 147 -18.23 7.67 -12.13
N SER A 148 -17.15 6.91 -12.27
CA SER A 148 -16.64 6.52 -13.60
C SER A 148 -17.61 5.64 -14.39
N GLU A 149 -18.29 4.67 -13.76
CA GLU A 149 -19.26 3.80 -14.44
C GLU A 149 -20.46 4.57 -15.01
N ARG A 150 -20.84 5.71 -14.42
CA ARG A 150 -21.89 6.59 -14.98
C ARG A 150 -21.47 7.31 -16.27
N LEU A 151 -20.21 7.24 -16.66
CA LEU A 151 -19.66 7.84 -17.88
C LEU A 151 -19.39 6.80 -18.97
N ASP A 152 -19.76 5.53 -18.76
CA ASP A 152 -19.48 4.45 -19.70
C ASP A 152 -20.06 4.76 -21.10
N PRO A 153 -19.23 4.74 -22.16
CA PRO A 153 -19.65 5.12 -23.51
C PRO A 153 -20.74 4.23 -24.13
N ASP A 154 -20.96 3.02 -23.64
CA ASP A 154 -21.94 2.08 -24.20
C ASP A 154 -23.41 2.51 -24.04
N ASP A 155 -23.69 3.52 -23.19
CA ASP A 155 -25.06 3.98 -22.90
C ASP A 155 -25.53 5.23 -23.70
N PHE A 156 -24.69 5.90 -24.52
CA PHE A 156 -25.07 7.20 -25.11
C PHE A 156 -24.47 7.58 -26.49
N ASP A 157 -25.27 8.28 -27.30
CA ASP A 157 -24.98 8.82 -28.65
C ASP A 157 -23.91 9.96 -28.73
N THR A 158 -23.16 10.22 -27.65
CA THR A 158 -22.09 11.26 -27.56
C THR A 158 -20.72 10.65 -27.21
N GLY A 159 -20.38 9.53 -27.85
CA GLY A 159 -19.34 8.58 -27.42
C GLY A 159 -17.89 9.09 -27.32
N ALA A 160 -17.45 10.08 -28.11
CA ALA A 160 -16.02 10.44 -28.17
C ALA A 160 -15.51 11.21 -26.92
N THR A 161 -16.22 12.25 -26.47
CA THR A 161 -15.81 13.07 -25.31
C THR A 161 -15.99 12.32 -23.99
N ARG A 162 -17.02 11.47 -23.88
CA ARG A 162 -17.26 10.64 -22.70
C ARG A 162 -16.25 9.50 -22.54
N SER A 163 -15.84 8.86 -23.64
CA SER A 163 -14.78 7.85 -23.62
C SER A 163 -13.46 8.42 -23.09
N VAL A 164 -13.05 9.62 -23.53
CA VAL A 164 -11.82 10.27 -23.05
C VAL A 164 -11.90 10.62 -21.57
N ALA A 165 -13.04 11.13 -21.10
CA ALA A 165 -13.28 11.41 -19.68
C ALA A 165 -13.25 10.14 -18.82
N TYR A 166 -13.92 9.08 -19.28
CA TYR A 166 -13.95 7.77 -18.64
C TYR A 166 -12.53 7.19 -18.51
N ASP A 167 -11.77 7.14 -19.61
CA ASP A 167 -10.40 6.62 -19.64
C ASP A 167 -9.47 7.44 -18.74
N THR A 168 -9.65 8.77 -18.71
CA THR A 168 -8.88 9.67 -17.84
C THR A 168 -9.16 9.40 -16.36
N ILE A 169 -10.42 9.26 -15.97
CA ILE A 169 -10.79 8.95 -14.57
C ILE A 169 -10.34 7.55 -14.18
N LYS A 170 -10.51 6.57 -15.07
CA LYS A 170 -10.06 5.20 -14.88
C LYS A 170 -8.54 5.12 -14.70
N SER A 171 -7.78 5.83 -15.52
CA SER A 171 -6.33 5.94 -15.36
C SER A 171 -5.94 6.56 -14.01
N HIS A 172 -6.63 7.61 -13.57
CA HIS A 172 -6.37 8.21 -12.25
C HIS A 172 -6.74 7.28 -11.08
N LEU A 173 -7.80 6.48 -11.23
CA LEU A 173 -8.20 5.44 -10.28
C LEU A 173 -7.15 4.33 -10.18
N ASP A 174 -6.63 3.87 -11.32
CA ASP A 174 -5.58 2.85 -11.35
C ASP A 174 -4.26 3.39 -10.79
N ASP A 175 -3.96 4.67 -11.02
CA ASP A 175 -2.83 5.36 -10.39
C ASP A 175 -3.00 5.47 -8.87
N LEU A 176 -4.21 5.75 -8.38
CA LEU A 176 -4.52 5.75 -6.95
C LEU A 176 -4.30 4.38 -6.31
N LYS A 177 -4.82 3.32 -6.94
CA LYS A 177 -4.61 1.93 -6.49
C LYS A 177 -3.12 1.55 -6.50
N GLY A 178 -2.34 2.08 -7.44
CA GLY A 178 -0.90 1.87 -7.54
C GLY A 178 -0.06 2.67 -6.55
N GLN A 179 -0.65 3.55 -5.75
CA GLN A 179 0.05 4.31 -4.71
C GLN A 179 -0.06 3.67 -3.35
N TYR A 180 0.95 2.87 -3.06
CA TYR A 180 1.07 2.25 -1.75
C TYR A 180 1.53 3.25 -0.70
N THR A 181 0.79 3.30 0.41
CA THR A 181 1.26 3.87 1.68
C THR A 181 2.00 2.76 2.42
N LYS A 182 3.29 2.97 2.68
CA LYS A 182 4.19 1.93 3.22
C LYS A 182 4.24 1.97 4.75
N PHE A 183 3.88 0.86 5.39
CA PHE A 183 3.97 0.65 6.83
C PHE A 183 5.14 -0.28 7.15
N ALA A 184 6.23 0.24 7.70
CA ALA A 184 7.35 -0.58 8.16
C ALA A 184 7.09 -1.13 9.57
N VAL A 185 7.10 -2.45 9.73
CA VAL A 185 6.82 -3.10 11.03
C VAL A 185 8.12 -3.60 11.65
N LEU A 186 8.49 -3.01 12.78
CA LEU A 186 9.67 -3.32 13.57
C LEU A 186 9.28 -3.95 14.92
N SER A 187 10.17 -4.78 15.45
CA SER A 187 10.06 -5.28 16.83
C SER A 187 11.42 -5.69 17.34
N GLN A 188 11.55 -5.73 18.67
CA GLN A 188 12.74 -6.26 19.34
C GLN A 188 12.94 -7.75 19.00
N ASN A 189 14.10 -8.09 18.44
CA ASN A 189 14.57 -9.46 18.19
C ASN A 189 13.56 -10.34 17.43
N GLY A 190 12.79 -9.74 16.51
CA GLY A 190 11.81 -10.51 15.73
C GLY A 190 10.53 -10.87 16.49
N ARG A 191 10.41 -10.54 17.78
CA ARG A 191 9.30 -11.00 18.63
C ARG A 191 7.97 -10.40 18.18
N GLY A 192 6.95 -11.25 18.09
CA GLY A 192 5.55 -10.85 17.92
C GLY A 192 5.14 -10.34 16.53
N LYS A 193 6.02 -9.79 15.68
CA LYS A 193 5.62 -9.16 14.39
C LYS A 193 4.82 -10.10 13.49
N SER A 194 5.45 -11.19 13.05
CA SER A 194 4.85 -12.12 12.09
C SER A 194 3.59 -12.75 12.70
N PHE A 195 3.60 -12.99 14.01
CA PHE A 195 2.46 -13.51 14.76
C PHE A 195 1.27 -12.53 14.75
N ILE A 196 1.48 -11.27 15.10
CA ILE A 196 0.45 -10.22 15.11
C ILE A 196 -0.08 -9.99 13.70
N LEU A 197 0.82 -9.90 12.72
CA LEU A 197 0.43 -9.76 11.31
C LEU A 197 -0.37 -10.97 10.82
N ASN A 198 0.00 -12.20 11.21
CA ASN A 198 -0.77 -13.40 10.89
C ASN A 198 -2.19 -13.32 11.46
N LEU A 199 -2.36 -12.88 12.71
CA LEU A 199 -3.69 -12.72 13.32
C LEU A 199 -4.50 -11.61 12.63
N LEU A 200 -3.89 -10.46 12.33
CA LEU A 200 -4.55 -9.37 11.60
C LEU A 200 -5.00 -9.80 10.20
N MET A 201 -4.17 -10.54 9.47
CA MET A 201 -4.51 -11.06 8.15
C MET A 201 -5.60 -12.13 8.22
N LEU A 202 -5.53 -13.03 9.21
CA LEU A 202 -6.55 -14.05 9.46
C LEU A 202 -7.91 -13.43 9.83
N LEU A 203 -7.89 -12.37 10.65
CA LEU A 203 -9.07 -11.60 11.06
C LEU A 203 -9.75 -10.89 9.88
N THR A 204 -8.98 -10.53 8.86
CA THR A 204 -9.43 -9.65 7.77
C THR A 204 -9.36 -10.29 6.39
N ALA A 205 -9.20 -11.62 6.32
CA ALA A 205 -9.17 -12.35 5.07
C ALA A 205 -10.52 -12.27 4.33
N ASP A 206 -10.48 -12.39 3.00
CA ASP A 206 -11.71 -12.62 2.24
C ASP A 206 -12.25 -14.02 2.55
N PHE A 207 -13.58 -14.13 2.61
CA PHE A 207 -14.24 -15.42 2.80
C PHE A 207 -14.30 -16.18 1.46
N GLU A 208 -14.55 -17.50 1.54
CA GLU A 208 -14.38 -18.40 0.40
C GLU A 208 -15.21 -18.01 -0.84
N GLU A 209 -16.48 -17.62 -0.66
CA GLU A 209 -17.32 -17.22 -1.79
C GLU A 209 -16.84 -15.91 -2.43
N GLU A 210 -16.45 -14.92 -1.61
CA GLU A 210 -15.88 -13.66 -2.11
C GLU A 210 -14.57 -13.90 -2.86
N TYR A 211 -13.74 -14.82 -2.37
CA TYR A 211 -12.50 -15.21 -3.05
C TYR A 211 -12.78 -15.85 -4.41
N GLY A 212 -13.70 -16.81 -4.49
CA GLY A 212 -14.07 -17.46 -5.76
C GLY A 212 -14.64 -16.46 -6.77
N GLU A 213 -15.52 -15.55 -6.31
CA GLU A 213 -16.14 -14.55 -7.17
C GLU A 213 -15.16 -13.51 -7.73
N ASN A 214 -14.23 -13.03 -6.89
CA ASN A 214 -13.20 -12.08 -7.31
C ASN A 214 -12.27 -12.66 -8.39
N ASN A 215 -12.20 -13.98 -8.52
CA ASN A 215 -11.28 -14.68 -9.40
C ASN A 215 -11.96 -15.47 -10.52
N LEU A 216 -13.27 -15.28 -10.76
CA LEU A 216 -14.01 -15.98 -11.83
C LEU A 216 -13.39 -15.80 -13.22
N ASN A 217 -12.89 -14.59 -13.51
CA ASN A 217 -12.31 -14.22 -14.81
C ASN A 217 -10.78 -14.21 -14.79
N LEU A 218 -10.14 -14.71 -13.73
CA LEU A 218 -8.68 -14.68 -13.55
C LEU A 218 -7.97 -15.32 -14.74
N LYS A 219 -7.11 -14.55 -15.42
CA LYS A 219 -6.31 -15.04 -16.56
C LYS A 219 -4.92 -15.42 -16.10
N LEU A 220 -4.64 -16.71 -15.92
CA LEU A 220 -3.31 -17.16 -15.51
C LEU A 220 -2.32 -17.03 -16.69
N PRO A 221 -1.02 -16.84 -16.44
CA PRO A 221 -0.02 -16.70 -17.51
C PRO A 221 0.01 -17.84 -18.53
N LYS A 222 -0.34 -19.06 -18.10
CA LYS A 222 -0.45 -20.25 -18.96
C LYS A 222 -1.63 -20.21 -19.93
N ASP A 223 -2.64 -19.39 -19.65
CA ASP A 223 -3.86 -19.23 -20.44
C ASP A 223 -3.74 -18.08 -21.45
N ILE A 224 -2.62 -17.34 -21.43
CA ILE A 224 -2.33 -16.27 -22.39
C ILE A 224 -1.85 -16.88 -23.71
N ASP A 225 -2.40 -16.41 -24.82
CA ASP A 225 -2.02 -16.80 -26.17
C ASP A 225 -0.53 -16.48 -26.44
N GLU A 226 0.16 -17.41 -27.11
CA GLU A 226 1.60 -17.38 -27.32
C GLU A 226 2.08 -16.16 -28.11
N ASN A 227 1.22 -15.57 -28.94
CA ASN A 227 1.57 -14.46 -29.82
C ASN A 227 1.30 -13.07 -29.23
N VAL A 228 0.62 -12.99 -28.08
CA VAL A 228 0.22 -11.70 -27.51
C VAL A 228 1.44 -11.01 -26.90
N LYS A 229 1.61 -9.72 -27.23
CA LYS A 229 2.71 -8.91 -26.72
C LYS A 229 2.47 -8.43 -25.29
N LEU A 230 3.54 -8.16 -24.56
CA LEU A 230 3.45 -7.66 -23.18
C LEU A 230 2.69 -6.33 -23.07
N GLU A 231 2.83 -5.43 -24.05
CA GLU A 231 2.09 -4.16 -24.13
C GLU A 231 0.55 -4.32 -24.31
N GLU A 232 0.12 -5.44 -24.88
CA GLU A 232 -1.30 -5.75 -25.08
C GLU A 232 -1.91 -6.35 -23.81
N ILE A 233 -1.19 -7.25 -23.13
CA ILE A 233 -1.67 -7.85 -21.88
C ILE A 233 -1.67 -6.86 -20.71
N GLU A 234 -0.83 -5.82 -20.72
CA GLU A 234 -0.80 -4.80 -19.64
C GLU A 234 -2.18 -4.17 -19.40
N LYS A 235 -3.03 -4.17 -20.44
CA LYS A 235 -4.40 -3.64 -20.40
C LYS A 235 -5.43 -4.60 -19.80
N TYR A 236 -5.07 -5.86 -19.53
CA TYR A 236 -6.00 -6.86 -19.02
C TYR A 236 -6.25 -6.64 -17.53
N ALA A 237 -7.51 -6.32 -17.19
CA ALA A 237 -7.93 -6.10 -15.81
C ALA A 237 -7.80 -7.38 -14.95
N ASP A 238 -8.00 -8.56 -15.53
CA ASP A 238 -8.06 -9.85 -14.82
C ASP A 238 -6.70 -10.56 -14.71
N LEU A 239 -5.59 -9.88 -14.98
CA LEU A 239 -4.26 -10.44 -14.74
C LEU A 239 -3.93 -10.48 -13.24
N PRO A 240 -3.15 -11.49 -12.79
CA PRO A 240 -2.63 -11.54 -11.42
C PRO A 240 -1.80 -10.29 -11.09
N ASP A 241 -1.98 -9.68 -9.91
CA ASP A 241 -1.29 -8.42 -9.57
C ASP A 241 0.24 -8.56 -9.55
N VAL A 242 0.77 -9.75 -9.25
CA VAL A 242 2.22 -10.00 -9.31
C VAL A 242 2.76 -9.86 -10.73
N VAL A 243 1.98 -10.26 -11.73
CA VAL A 243 2.34 -10.10 -13.15
C VAL A 243 2.23 -8.64 -13.55
N LYS A 244 1.14 -7.96 -13.16
CA LYS A 244 0.98 -6.51 -13.41
C LYS A 244 2.13 -5.70 -12.84
N ASP A 245 2.60 -6.03 -11.63
CA ASP A 245 3.73 -5.34 -11.02
C ASP A 245 5.06 -5.68 -11.69
N PHE A 246 5.27 -6.93 -12.13
CA PHE A 246 6.44 -7.31 -12.94
C PHE A 246 6.50 -6.54 -14.25
N LEU A 247 5.38 -6.42 -14.98
CA LEU A 247 5.31 -5.68 -16.25
C LEU A 247 5.78 -4.23 -16.12
N LYS A 248 5.44 -3.56 -15.00
CA LYS A 248 5.86 -2.18 -14.70
C LYS A 248 7.37 -2.01 -14.55
N THR A 249 8.13 -3.10 -14.37
CA THR A 249 9.59 -3.07 -14.20
C THR A 249 10.36 -3.23 -15.52
N LEU A 250 9.68 -3.62 -16.60
CA LEU A 250 10.30 -3.88 -17.89
C LEU A 250 10.64 -2.59 -18.65
N SER A 251 11.66 -2.65 -19.50
CA SER A 251 11.98 -1.57 -20.44
C SER A 251 10.98 -1.54 -21.62
N LYS A 252 10.89 -0.40 -22.33
CA LYS A 252 10.01 -0.25 -23.50
C LYS A 252 10.33 -1.21 -24.64
N GLU A 253 11.58 -1.66 -24.70
CA GLU A 253 12.04 -2.65 -25.68
C GLU A 253 11.54 -4.04 -25.29
N GLN A 254 11.63 -4.39 -24.01
CA GLN A 254 11.15 -5.66 -23.47
C GLN A 254 9.64 -5.80 -23.59
N THR A 255 8.85 -4.72 -23.46
CA THR A 255 7.38 -4.77 -23.58
C THR A 255 6.87 -5.13 -24.98
N LYS A 256 7.74 -5.16 -25.99
CA LYS A 256 7.40 -5.60 -27.35
C LYS A 256 7.54 -7.11 -27.57
N GLU A 257 8.14 -7.82 -26.61
CA GLU A 257 8.32 -9.27 -26.66
C GLU A 257 7.01 -10.01 -26.37
N CYS A 258 6.95 -11.28 -26.78
CA CYS A 258 5.81 -12.16 -26.53
C CYS A 258 5.68 -12.47 -25.04
N ALA A 259 4.46 -12.33 -24.52
CA ALA A 259 4.16 -12.46 -23.09
C ALA A 259 4.62 -13.79 -22.50
N ARG A 260 4.32 -14.89 -23.22
CA ARG A 260 4.62 -16.26 -22.76
C ARG A 260 6.12 -16.53 -22.67
N THR A 261 6.92 -15.96 -23.58
CA THR A 261 8.38 -16.12 -23.59
C THR A 261 9.04 -15.45 -22.38
N VAL A 262 8.49 -14.32 -21.94
CA VAL A 262 9.07 -13.55 -20.82
C VAL A 262 8.52 -14.00 -19.46
N ILE A 263 7.21 -14.19 -19.34
CA ILE A 263 6.56 -14.51 -18.07
C ILE A 263 6.58 -16.01 -17.78
N GLY A 264 6.39 -16.85 -18.79
CA GLY A 264 6.28 -18.30 -18.66
C GLY A 264 7.43 -18.94 -17.87
N PRO A 265 8.71 -18.63 -18.17
CA PRO A 265 9.86 -19.19 -17.44
C PRO A 265 9.96 -18.77 -15.96
N LEU A 266 9.27 -17.70 -15.56
CA LEU A 266 9.27 -17.20 -14.18
C LEU A 266 8.21 -17.90 -13.32
N CYS A 267 7.13 -18.38 -13.95
CA CYS A 267 6.02 -19.03 -13.27
C CYS A 267 6.41 -20.40 -12.71
N CYS A 268 6.22 -20.57 -11.42
CA CYS A 268 6.50 -21.79 -10.67
C CYS A 268 5.19 -22.50 -10.28
N GLU A 269 5.20 -23.83 -10.30
CA GLU A 269 4.05 -24.63 -9.87
C GLU A 269 3.86 -24.58 -8.36
N LEU A 270 2.58 -24.58 -7.93
CA LEU A 270 2.24 -24.68 -6.52
C LEU A 270 2.33 -26.12 -6.02
N PRO A 271 2.88 -26.35 -4.81
CA PRO A 271 2.96 -27.69 -4.26
C PRO A 271 1.57 -28.25 -3.97
N LYS A 272 1.33 -29.51 -4.35
CA LYS A 272 0.13 -30.25 -3.94
C LYS A 272 0.10 -30.41 -2.43
N VAL A 273 -0.87 -29.81 -1.77
CA VAL A 273 -1.07 -29.94 -0.32
C VAL A 273 -1.95 -31.16 -0.06
N LYS A 274 -1.34 -32.30 0.31
CA LYS A 274 -2.07 -33.56 0.60
C LYS A 274 -2.64 -33.62 2.04
N GLU A 275 -2.21 -32.72 2.93
CA GLU A 275 -2.54 -32.71 4.36
C GLU A 275 -3.47 -31.53 4.75
N VAL A 276 -4.47 -31.24 3.92
CA VAL A 276 -5.38 -30.09 4.14
C VAL A 276 -6.16 -30.21 5.47
N GLN A 277 -6.50 -31.44 5.89
CA GLN A 277 -7.33 -31.68 7.07
C GLN A 277 -6.66 -31.38 8.42
N HIS A 278 -5.35 -31.61 8.58
CA HIS A 278 -4.68 -31.40 9.88
C HIS A 278 -4.41 -29.94 10.22
N SER A 279 -4.29 -29.05 9.23
CA SER A 279 -4.06 -27.62 9.49
C SER A 279 -5.32 -26.80 9.82
N ASN A 280 -6.52 -27.32 9.58
CA ASN A 280 -7.77 -26.62 9.96
C ASN A 280 -8.06 -26.74 11.46
N ASN A 281 -7.67 -27.84 12.08
CA ASN A 281 -7.85 -28.05 13.52
C ASN A 281 -6.95 -27.15 14.39
N SER A 282 -5.95 -26.46 13.82
CA SER A 282 -5.04 -25.62 14.60
C SER A 282 -5.51 -24.18 14.75
N LEU A 283 -6.19 -23.61 13.74
CA LEU A 283 -6.83 -22.29 13.86
C LEU A 283 -8.13 -22.34 14.67
N SER A 284 -8.82 -23.49 14.72
CA SER A 284 -10.00 -23.67 15.56
C SER A 284 -9.71 -23.53 17.06
N ASN A 285 -8.46 -23.74 17.48
CA ASN A 285 -8.06 -23.55 18.88
C ASN A 285 -8.06 -22.08 19.31
N VAL A 286 -8.15 -21.12 18.37
CA VAL A 286 -8.17 -19.69 18.67
C VAL A 286 -9.31 -19.33 19.64
N ALA A 287 -10.48 -19.94 19.48
CA ALA A 287 -11.64 -19.71 20.36
C ALA A 287 -11.37 -20.12 21.82
N ASN A 288 -10.50 -21.11 22.07
CA ASN A 288 -10.27 -21.66 23.40
C ASN A 288 -9.58 -20.67 24.35
N TYR A 289 -8.83 -19.70 23.82
CA TYR A 289 -8.14 -18.69 24.64
C TYR A 289 -9.12 -17.96 25.56
N PHE A 290 -10.20 -17.41 24.99
CA PHE A 290 -11.20 -16.64 25.73
C PHE A 290 -12.06 -17.49 26.68
N SER A 291 -12.27 -18.77 26.33
CA SER A 291 -13.09 -19.68 27.12
C SER A 291 -12.36 -20.29 28.31
N THR A 292 -11.03 -20.45 28.24
CA THR A 292 -10.26 -21.24 29.22
C THR A 292 -9.10 -20.50 29.89
N ASN A 293 -8.84 -19.23 29.55
CA ASN A 293 -7.71 -18.45 30.05
C ASN A 293 -6.38 -19.17 29.98
N SER A 294 -6.02 -19.59 28.77
CA SER A 294 -4.76 -20.31 28.55
C SER A 294 -4.03 -19.82 27.31
N ARG A 295 -2.69 -19.81 27.37
CA ARG A 295 -1.86 -19.56 26.19
C ARG A 295 -2.02 -20.71 25.21
N ILE A 296 -2.63 -20.41 24.06
CA ILE A 296 -2.84 -21.37 22.98
C ILE A 296 -1.72 -21.34 21.94
N ASN A 297 -1.41 -22.51 21.36
CA ASN A 297 -0.54 -22.60 20.20
C ASN A 297 -1.37 -22.38 18.93
N ILE A 298 -1.06 -21.32 18.17
CA ILE A 298 -1.78 -20.97 16.94
C ILE A 298 -0.80 -21.13 15.78
N ASP A 299 -1.20 -21.91 14.78
CA ASP A 299 -0.41 -22.03 13.56
C ASP A 299 -0.37 -20.71 12.80
N PRO A 300 0.75 -20.36 12.16
CA PRO A 300 0.84 -19.16 11.35
C PRO A 300 -0.15 -19.21 10.18
N TYR A 301 -0.85 -18.11 9.95
CA TYR A 301 -1.75 -17.95 8.82
C TYR A 301 -1.01 -17.98 7.48
N ILE A 302 0.06 -17.18 7.33
CA ILE A 302 0.92 -17.18 6.14
C ILE A 302 2.41 -16.99 6.48
N LEU A 303 2.76 -15.97 7.29
CA LEU A 303 4.14 -15.64 7.63
C LEU A 303 4.75 -16.70 8.54
N ALA A 304 5.98 -17.10 8.28
CA ALA A 304 6.67 -18.04 9.15
C ALA A 304 6.90 -17.44 10.55
N GLN A 305 6.74 -18.28 11.58
CA GLN A 305 6.99 -17.91 12.97
C GLN A 305 7.58 -19.13 13.70
N LYS A 306 8.51 -18.88 14.63
CA LYS A 306 9.09 -19.89 15.51
C LYS A 306 8.46 -19.77 16.89
N ALA A 307 7.91 -20.86 17.40
CA ALA A 307 7.45 -20.93 18.79
C ALA A 307 8.66 -21.12 19.72
N THR A 308 8.77 -20.27 20.74
CA THR A 308 9.70 -20.43 21.86
C THR A 308 8.89 -20.56 23.17
N GLU A 309 9.51 -21.07 24.24
CA GLU A 309 8.85 -21.33 25.54
C GLU A 309 8.03 -20.12 26.05
N LYS A 310 8.38 -18.88 25.66
CA LYS A 310 7.73 -17.64 26.14
C LYS A 310 7.24 -16.66 25.05
N SER A 311 7.60 -16.84 23.76
CA SER A 311 7.19 -15.91 22.69
C SER A 311 7.04 -16.59 21.32
N TYR A 312 6.48 -15.86 20.35
CA TYR A 312 6.61 -16.18 18.93
C TYR A 312 7.63 -15.22 18.31
N GLU A 313 8.62 -15.77 17.60
CA GLU A 313 9.67 -15.01 16.94
C GLU A 313 9.54 -15.10 15.41
N SER A 314 9.72 -13.97 14.74
CA SER A 314 9.90 -13.90 13.29
C SER A 314 11.19 -14.64 12.91
N THR A 315 11.11 -15.46 11.85
CA THR A 315 12.28 -16.15 11.28
C THR A 315 12.81 -15.44 10.05
N THR A 316 12.29 -14.24 9.74
CA THR A 316 12.52 -13.58 8.45
C THR A 316 13.89 -12.91 8.42
N LYS A 317 14.72 -13.28 7.42
CA LYS A 317 16.06 -12.71 7.17
C LYS A 317 16.10 -11.64 6.08
N CYS A 318 14.98 -11.43 5.38
CA CYS A 318 14.80 -10.41 4.36
C CYS A 318 13.53 -9.60 4.67
N ILE A 319 13.28 -8.52 3.92
CA ILE A 319 12.01 -7.81 4.00
C ILE A 319 10.94 -8.62 3.25
N ILE A 320 9.80 -8.87 3.91
CA ILE A 320 8.60 -9.38 3.25
C ILE A 320 7.64 -8.21 3.01
N HIS A 321 7.27 -8.00 1.75
CA HIS A 321 6.25 -7.04 1.35
C HIS A 321 4.90 -7.73 1.31
N LEU A 322 3.91 -7.15 1.98
CA LEU A 322 2.52 -7.62 1.98
C LEU A 322 1.66 -6.58 1.25
N ARG A 323 1.01 -7.00 0.17
CA ARG A 323 0.08 -6.18 -0.61
C ARG A 323 -1.26 -6.89 -0.75
N TYR A 324 -2.30 -6.11 -1.02
CA TYR A 324 -3.56 -6.70 -1.44
C TYR A 324 -3.39 -7.38 -2.81
N GLY A 325 -3.90 -8.60 -2.93
CA GLY A 325 -4.09 -9.27 -4.21
C GLY A 325 -5.44 -9.98 -4.20
N THR A 326 -6.10 -10.07 -5.36
CA THR A 326 -7.38 -10.80 -5.47
C THR A 326 -7.18 -12.31 -5.29
N VAL A 327 -5.99 -12.79 -5.62
CA VAL A 327 -5.55 -14.19 -5.48
C VAL A 327 -4.29 -14.23 -4.59
N TYR A 328 -4.07 -15.35 -3.89
CA TYR A 328 -2.79 -15.58 -3.22
C TYR A 328 -1.68 -15.76 -4.28
N GLN A 329 -0.63 -14.96 -4.17
CA GLN A 329 0.49 -14.98 -5.11
C GLN A 329 1.76 -14.44 -4.44
N MET A 330 2.91 -14.80 -4.97
CA MET A 330 4.20 -14.42 -4.41
C MET A 330 5.25 -14.22 -5.51
N SER A 331 6.06 -13.17 -5.38
CA SER A 331 7.28 -12.94 -6.15
C SER A 331 8.49 -13.08 -5.24
N VAL A 332 9.45 -13.89 -5.67
CA VAL A 332 10.73 -14.09 -4.97
C VAL A 332 11.85 -13.62 -5.87
N ASN A 333 12.57 -12.60 -5.42
CA ASN A 333 13.72 -12.05 -6.12
C ASN A 333 15.00 -12.50 -5.41
N TYR A 334 15.95 -13.04 -6.17
CA TYR A 334 17.26 -13.47 -5.65
C TYR A 334 18.32 -12.39 -5.91
N PHE A 335 19.37 -12.36 -5.10
CA PHE A 335 20.52 -11.49 -5.35
C PHE A 335 21.22 -11.87 -6.65
N THR A 336 21.81 -10.89 -7.34
CA THR A 336 22.69 -11.19 -8.46
C THR A 336 24.00 -11.81 -7.95
N GLU A 337 24.72 -12.53 -8.81
CA GLU A 337 26.02 -13.10 -8.47
C GLU A 337 26.99 -12.03 -7.94
N LYS A 338 27.02 -10.88 -8.63
CA LYS A 338 27.80 -9.71 -8.22
C LYS A 338 27.41 -9.22 -6.83
N ASP A 339 26.11 -9.13 -6.52
CA ASP A 339 25.66 -8.70 -5.20
C ASP A 339 26.12 -9.68 -4.11
N LEU A 340 26.00 -10.99 -4.34
CA LEU A 340 26.42 -12.02 -3.37
C LEU A 340 27.94 -12.01 -3.16
N GLN A 341 28.72 -11.93 -4.23
CA GLN A 341 30.18 -11.82 -4.17
C GLN A 341 30.63 -10.59 -3.37
N GLN A 342 30.00 -9.44 -3.61
CA GLN A 342 30.30 -8.20 -2.86
C GLN A 342 29.96 -8.32 -1.37
N GLN A 343 28.84 -8.98 -1.04
CA GLN A 343 28.47 -9.25 0.35
C GLN A 343 29.47 -10.18 1.04
N LEU A 344 29.88 -11.26 0.37
CA LEU A 344 30.80 -12.25 0.92
C LEU A 344 32.23 -11.71 1.07
N PHE A 345 32.68 -10.86 0.15
CA PHE A 345 34.00 -10.23 0.22
C PHE A 345 34.16 -9.30 1.43
N GLU A 346 33.07 -8.79 2.00
CA GLU A 346 33.10 -8.02 3.23
C GLU A 346 33.70 -8.81 4.40
N LEU A 347 33.56 -10.14 4.41
CA LEU A 347 34.20 -10.99 5.41
C LEU A 347 35.74 -10.88 5.34
N VAL A 348 36.29 -10.79 4.13
CA VAL A 348 37.74 -10.68 3.90
C VAL A 348 38.25 -9.32 4.39
N THR A 349 37.48 -8.25 4.19
CA THR A 349 37.85 -6.88 4.62
C THR A 349 37.67 -6.64 6.12
N LEU A 350 36.75 -7.35 6.77
CA LEU A 350 36.55 -7.26 8.23
C LEU A 350 37.66 -7.95 9.03
N ASN A 351 38.36 -8.92 8.41
CA ASN A 351 39.49 -9.66 8.96
C ASN A 351 40.81 -8.88 9.06
N ASP A 352 40.81 -7.57 8.79
CA ASP A 352 41.95 -6.70 9.10
C ASP A 352 42.21 -6.68 10.60
N GLU A 353 43.21 -7.46 11.02
CA GLU A 353 43.83 -7.43 12.34
C GLU A 353 44.28 -6.00 12.63
N ASP A 354 43.43 -5.26 13.31
CA ASP A 354 43.89 -4.40 14.39
C ASP A 354 42.73 -4.18 15.35
N SER A 355 42.86 -4.85 16.50
CA SER A 355 42.28 -4.43 17.76
C SER A 355 42.89 -3.07 18.14
N SER A 356 42.64 -2.02 17.37
CA SER A 356 43.06 -0.67 17.75
C SER A 356 42.51 -0.40 19.15
N SER A 357 43.40 0.04 20.04
CA SER A 357 43.10 0.45 21.41
C SER A 357 42.11 1.63 21.48
N LEU A 358 41.78 2.21 20.32
CA LEU A 358 40.90 3.36 20.12
C LEU A 358 39.43 3.00 19.82
N MET A 359 39.11 1.73 19.54
CA MET A 359 37.70 1.31 19.37
C MET A 359 37.06 1.00 20.72
N GLY A 360 35.95 1.70 21.02
CA GLY A 360 35.11 1.40 22.17
C GLY A 360 34.58 -0.04 22.16
N GLU A 361 34.43 -0.62 23.34
CA GLU A 361 34.14 -2.05 23.56
C GLU A 361 32.89 -2.55 22.81
N THR A 362 31.85 -1.70 22.70
CA THR A 362 30.61 -1.98 21.97
C THR A 362 30.85 -2.23 20.48
N ASN A 363 31.71 -1.44 19.84
CA ASN A 363 31.97 -1.57 18.40
C ASN A 363 32.76 -2.83 18.07
N LYS A 364 33.65 -3.25 18.97
CA LYS A 364 34.38 -4.52 18.84
C LYS A 364 33.42 -5.71 18.87
N LYS A 365 32.41 -5.67 19.76
CA LYS A 365 31.37 -6.71 19.85
C LYS A 365 30.50 -6.78 18.58
N ILE A 366 30.02 -5.63 18.07
CA ILE A 366 29.22 -5.57 16.83
C ILE A 366 30.01 -6.11 15.63
N ARG A 367 31.27 -5.70 15.47
CA ARG A 367 32.13 -6.17 14.36
C ARG A 367 32.40 -7.66 14.41
N LYS A 368 32.71 -8.21 15.60
CA LYS A 368 32.93 -9.65 15.80
C LYS A 368 31.67 -10.45 15.43
N ARG A 369 30.51 -10.00 15.88
CA ARG A 369 29.21 -10.59 15.53
C ARG A 369 28.93 -10.55 14.02
N ALA A 370 29.17 -9.40 13.38
CA ALA A 370 29.09 -9.26 11.92
C ALA A 370 29.99 -10.24 11.16
N GLN A 371 31.21 -10.44 11.64
CA GLN A 371 32.16 -11.40 11.08
C GLN A 371 31.66 -12.85 11.21
N GLU A 372 31.12 -13.24 12.37
CA GLU A 372 30.53 -14.57 12.59
C GLU A 372 29.35 -14.83 11.64
N CYS A 373 28.45 -13.84 11.46
CA CYS A 373 27.32 -13.95 10.55
C CYS A 373 27.72 -14.04 9.08
N LEU A 374 28.67 -13.22 8.64
CA LEU A 374 29.19 -13.26 7.27
C LEU A 374 29.95 -14.57 7.01
N LYS A 375 30.66 -15.11 8.00
CA LYS A 375 31.32 -16.42 7.90
C LYS A 375 30.31 -17.55 7.69
N ALA A 376 29.25 -17.60 8.49
CA ALA A 376 28.19 -18.59 8.32
C ALA A 376 27.52 -18.47 6.93
N ARG A 377 27.30 -17.25 6.44
CA ARG A 377 26.75 -17.01 5.10
C ARG A 377 27.72 -17.45 3.99
N PHE A 378 29.03 -17.22 4.17
CA PHE A 378 30.08 -17.67 3.25
C PHE A 378 30.09 -19.19 3.11
N GLU A 379 30.04 -19.90 4.23
CA GLU A 379 29.99 -21.37 4.28
C GLU A 379 28.74 -21.94 3.63
N ILE A 380 27.60 -21.23 3.72
CA ILE A 380 26.35 -21.64 3.07
C ILE A 380 26.42 -21.42 1.55
N LEU A 381 26.93 -20.27 1.10
CA LEU A 381 26.80 -19.85 -0.31
C LEU A 381 27.92 -20.37 -1.22
N THR A 382 29.01 -20.88 -0.65
CA THR A 382 30.19 -21.34 -1.39
C THR A 382 30.56 -22.78 -1.04
N ASP A 383 31.37 -23.42 -1.89
CA ASP A 383 31.84 -24.80 -1.66
C ASP A 383 33.27 -24.84 -1.05
N TYR A 384 33.76 -23.70 -0.52
CA TYR A 384 35.14 -23.58 -0.01
C TYR A 384 35.36 -24.19 1.38
N GLY A 385 34.30 -24.59 2.09
CA GLY A 385 34.36 -25.13 3.46
C GLY A 385 34.56 -24.07 4.55
N SER A 386 34.69 -24.52 5.80
CA SER A 386 34.93 -23.65 6.96
C SER A 386 36.40 -23.21 7.04
N PHE A 387 36.65 -21.92 6.90
CA PHE A 387 37.97 -21.35 7.11
C PHE A 387 38.24 -21.17 8.61
N THR A 388 39.35 -21.70 9.09
CA THR A 388 39.80 -21.52 10.49
C THR A 388 40.76 -20.34 10.66
N ASN A 389 41.42 -19.89 9.58
CA ASN A 389 42.43 -18.83 9.61
C ASN A 389 42.02 -17.62 8.73
N SER A 390 42.09 -16.41 9.29
CA SER A 390 41.82 -15.14 8.60
C SER A 390 42.83 -14.82 7.50
N GLN A 391 44.08 -15.23 7.66
CA GLN A 391 45.14 -15.00 6.68
C GLN A 391 44.92 -15.81 5.38
N GLU A 392 44.41 -17.04 5.52
CA GLU A 392 44.13 -17.94 4.40
C GLU A 392 43.05 -17.38 3.45
N MET A 393 42.03 -16.69 3.99
CA MET A 393 41.05 -16.00 3.15
C MET A 393 41.66 -14.83 2.39
N LYS A 394 42.56 -14.06 3.02
CA LYS A 394 43.19 -12.89 2.42
C LYS A 394 44.12 -13.29 1.28
N ASP A 395 44.90 -14.33 1.47
CA ASP A 395 45.82 -14.81 0.43
C ASP A 395 45.05 -15.38 -0.77
N LYS A 396 43.89 -15.99 -0.52
CA LYS A 396 43.06 -16.65 -1.53
C LYS A 396 42.12 -15.71 -2.30
N PHE A 397 41.62 -14.64 -1.68
CA PHE A 397 40.62 -13.74 -2.27
C PHE A 397 41.10 -12.29 -2.20
N GLN A 398 41.51 -11.73 -3.34
CA GLN A 398 41.94 -10.33 -3.49
C GLN A 398 40.82 -9.41 -4.00
N SER A 399 39.82 -10.00 -4.66
CA SER A 399 38.66 -9.31 -5.18
C SER A 399 37.36 -10.09 -4.92
N PRO A 400 36.19 -9.42 -4.95
CA PRO A 400 34.90 -10.10 -4.86
C PRO A 400 34.70 -11.20 -5.91
N LYS A 401 35.29 -11.04 -7.10
CA LYS A 401 35.15 -11.98 -8.22
C LYS A 401 35.90 -13.30 -7.98
N ASP A 402 36.85 -13.32 -7.06
CA ASP A 402 37.62 -14.53 -6.72
C ASP A 402 36.76 -15.52 -5.92
N ILE A 403 35.65 -15.05 -5.36
CA ILE A 403 34.69 -15.86 -4.63
C ILE A 403 33.76 -16.55 -5.63
N VAL A 404 33.98 -17.85 -5.81
CA VAL A 404 33.13 -18.72 -6.62
C VAL A 404 31.95 -19.19 -5.76
N LEU A 405 30.73 -18.87 -6.20
CA LEU A 405 29.50 -19.35 -5.59
C LEU A 405 29.28 -20.83 -5.94
N SER A 406 28.59 -21.56 -5.06
CA SER A 406 28.23 -22.95 -5.36
C SER A 406 27.33 -23.04 -6.60
N LYS A 407 27.36 -24.17 -7.31
CA LYS A 407 26.58 -24.38 -8.55
C LYS A 407 25.07 -24.17 -8.36
N GLU A 408 24.57 -24.50 -7.18
CA GLU A 408 23.15 -24.34 -6.83
C GLU A 408 22.79 -22.86 -6.66
N VAL A 409 23.65 -22.08 -6.00
CA VAL A 409 23.48 -20.64 -5.83
C VAL A 409 23.60 -19.90 -7.16
N GLN A 410 24.52 -20.31 -8.05
CA GLN A 410 24.64 -19.74 -9.39
C GLN A 410 23.35 -19.90 -10.22
N LYS A 411 22.63 -21.02 -10.08
CA LYS A 411 21.33 -21.23 -10.75
C LYS A 411 20.22 -20.33 -10.19
N LEU A 412 20.35 -19.85 -8.96
CA LEU A 412 19.39 -18.96 -8.31
C LEU A 412 19.75 -17.48 -8.54
N ALA A 413 21.02 -17.16 -8.71
CA ALA A 413 21.51 -15.79 -8.78
C ALA A 413 20.81 -14.97 -9.89
N GLY A 414 20.23 -13.84 -9.52
CA GLY A 414 19.49 -12.94 -10.42
C GLY A 414 18.14 -13.48 -10.90
N LYS A 415 17.71 -14.68 -10.48
CA LYS A 415 16.42 -15.26 -10.84
C LYS A 415 15.26 -14.49 -10.19
N THR A 416 14.11 -14.52 -10.86
CA THR A 416 12.81 -14.15 -10.30
C THR A 416 11.89 -15.36 -10.37
N GLU A 417 11.20 -15.70 -9.28
CA GLU A 417 10.21 -16.78 -9.24
C GLU A 417 8.82 -16.20 -8.92
N LEU A 418 7.82 -16.55 -9.72
CA LEU A 418 6.42 -16.14 -9.55
C LEU A 418 5.57 -17.36 -9.18
N TYR A 419 4.92 -17.31 -8.03
CA TYR A 419 3.98 -18.33 -7.57
C TYR A 419 2.58 -17.72 -7.59
N ILE A 420 1.61 -18.36 -8.27
CA ILE A 420 0.28 -17.80 -8.48
C ILE A 420 -0.77 -18.87 -8.17
N GLY A 421 -1.70 -18.53 -7.27
CA GLY A 421 -2.89 -19.32 -6.97
C GLY A 421 -3.80 -19.51 -8.18
N ASN A 422 -4.63 -20.54 -8.15
CA ASN A 422 -5.60 -20.78 -9.22
C ASN A 422 -6.91 -19.97 -9.04
N GLY A 423 -7.11 -19.33 -7.88
CA GLY A 423 -8.28 -18.50 -7.61
C GLY A 423 -9.56 -19.28 -7.33
N LYS A 424 -9.49 -20.60 -7.13
CA LYS A 424 -10.66 -21.46 -6.92
C LYS A 424 -10.93 -21.75 -5.46
N GLU A 425 -9.89 -22.11 -4.71
CA GLU A 425 -9.98 -22.51 -3.30
C GLU A 425 -8.98 -21.69 -2.47
N ALA A 426 -9.49 -20.73 -1.70
CA ALA A 426 -8.67 -19.78 -0.93
C ALA A 426 -7.76 -20.52 0.03
N HIS A 427 -8.32 -21.50 0.73
CA HIS A 427 -7.61 -22.33 1.67
C HIS A 427 -6.41 -23.06 1.04
N TYR A 428 -6.61 -23.71 -0.12
CA TYR A 428 -5.56 -24.48 -0.78
C TYR A 428 -4.42 -23.58 -1.23
N ASP A 429 -4.77 -22.47 -1.91
CA ASP A 429 -3.79 -21.51 -2.41
C ASP A 429 -3.00 -20.87 -1.26
N ARG A 430 -3.67 -20.50 -0.16
CA ARG A 430 -3.02 -20.01 1.08
C ARG A 430 -2.02 -21.01 1.64
N LEU A 431 -2.41 -22.28 1.81
CA LEU A 431 -1.54 -23.30 2.37
C LEU A 431 -0.32 -23.57 1.49
N ALA A 432 -0.51 -23.59 0.17
CA ALA A 432 0.57 -23.73 -0.79
C ALA A 432 1.57 -22.58 -0.65
N MET A 433 1.10 -21.33 -0.60
CA MET A 433 1.94 -20.16 -0.38
C MET A 433 2.66 -20.21 0.96
N ARG A 434 1.97 -20.55 2.04
CA ARG A 434 2.56 -20.72 3.38
C ARG A 434 3.68 -21.76 3.36
N ARG A 435 3.49 -22.88 2.66
CA ARG A 435 4.51 -23.93 2.55
C ARG A 435 5.74 -23.46 1.76
N ILE A 436 5.54 -22.73 0.66
CA ILE A 436 6.65 -22.17 -0.11
C ILE A 436 7.39 -21.13 0.75
N LEU A 437 6.67 -20.22 1.42
CA LEU A 437 7.26 -19.20 2.27
C LEU A 437 8.06 -19.81 3.43
N ARG A 438 7.54 -20.85 4.09
CA ARG A 438 8.29 -21.59 5.12
C ARG A 438 9.61 -22.15 4.56
N LYS A 439 9.62 -22.74 3.36
CA LYS A 439 10.87 -23.20 2.72
C LYS A 439 11.84 -22.07 2.40
N LEU A 440 11.35 -20.84 2.21
CA LEU A 440 12.16 -19.67 1.91
C LEU A 440 12.62 -18.89 3.15
N THR A 441 12.13 -19.24 4.35
CA THR A 441 12.38 -18.48 5.58
C THR A 441 12.79 -19.32 6.79
N THR A 442 12.49 -20.63 6.81
CA THR A 442 12.76 -21.53 7.94
C THR A 442 13.61 -22.73 7.52
N TYR A 443 14.55 -23.12 8.39
CA TYR A 443 15.41 -24.27 8.19
C TYR A 443 14.71 -25.56 8.65
N ASP A 444 14.55 -26.53 7.75
CA ASP A 444 14.53 -27.95 8.15
C ASP A 444 15.98 -28.43 8.20
N SER A 445 16.41 -28.99 9.33
CA SER A 445 17.83 -29.12 9.70
C SER A 445 18.71 -29.94 8.75
N ASN A 446 18.12 -30.70 7.82
CA ASN A 446 18.82 -31.67 6.98
C ASN A 446 18.88 -31.33 5.47
N ASP A 447 18.26 -30.24 5.00
CA ASP A 447 18.27 -29.87 3.57
C ASP A 447 19.26 -28.73 3.27
N GLU A 448 20.43 -29.08 2.72
CA GLU A 448 21.49 -28.14 2.35
C GLU A 448 21.07 -27.17 1.24
N TYR A 449 20.28 -27.64 0.27
CA TYR A 449 19.78 -26.82 -0.82
C TYR A 449 18.85 -25.71 -0.31
N SER A 450 17.99 -26.03 0.66
CA SER A 450 17.12 -25.04 1.32
C SER A 450 17.93 -23.96 2.04
N LYS A 451 19.07 -24.30 2.67
CA LYS A 451 19.95 -23.30 3.32
C LYS A 451 20.52 -22.30 2.31
N LYS A 452 21.04 -22.82 1.19
CA LYS A 452 21.55 -22.03 0.06
C LYS A 452 20.47 -21.13 -0.53
N LYS A 453 19.27 -21.69 -0.75
CA LYS A 453 18.12 -20.98 -1.28
C LYS A 453 17.73 -19.79 -0.40
N ILE A 454 17.55 -20.00 0.90
CA ILE A 454 17.20 -18.95 1.88
C ILE A 454 18.25 -17.83 1.89
N ALA A 455 19.55 -18.18 1.90
CA ALA A 455 20.63 -17.21 1.97
C ALA A 455 20.77 -16.34 0.71
N ALA A 456 20.27 -16.83 -0.45
CA ALA A 456 20.30 -16.12 -1.73
C ALA A 456 19.07 -15.23 -1.98
N VAL A 457 18.02 -15.32 -1.16
CA VAL A 457 16.81 -14.49 -1.30
C VAL A 457 17.12 -13.03 -0.96
N LYS A 458 16.78 -12.14 -1.89
CA LYS A 458 16.88 -10.69 -1.71
C LYS A 458 15.61 -10.09 -1.15
N GLN A 459 14.46 -10.46 -1.71
CA GLN A 459 13.18 -9.87 -1.39
C GLN A 459 12.05 -10.85 -1.69
N ILE A 460 11.03 -10.84 -0.84
CA ILE A 460 9.79 -11.58 -1.07
C ILE A 460 8.64 -10.58 -1.08
N MET A 461 7.82 -10.62 -2.13
CA MET A 461 6.56 -9.87 -2.19
C MET A 461 5.40 -10.87 -2.22
N ILE A 462 4.49 -10.75 -1.26
CA ILE A 462 3.30 -11.58 -1.13
C ILE A 462 2.09 -10.69 -1.37
N TYR A 463 1.20 -11.16 -2.22
CA TYR A 463 -0.11 -10.57 -2.39
C TYR A 463 -1.14 -11.57 -1.91
N LEU A 464 -2.08 -11.10 -1.10
CA LEU A 464 -3.08 -11.95 -0.48
C LEU A 464 -4.42 -11.20 -0.33
N PRO A 465 -5.55 -11.92 -0.39
CA PRO A 465 -6.89 -11.36 -0.30
C PRO A 465 -7.22 -11.05 1.17
N SER A 466 -6.87 -9.84 1.61
CA SER A 466 -7.14 -9.37 2.97
C SER A 466 -7.55 -7.90 2.97
N LYS A 467 -8.70 -7.61 3.58
CA LYS A 467 -9.32 -6.29 3.62
C LYS A 467 -8.46 -5.24 4.32
N ILE A 468 -7.58 -5.62 5.25
CA ILE A 468 -6.64 -4.68 5.89
C ILE A 468 -5.58 -4.15 4.91
N LEU A 469 -5.29 -4.86 3.83
CA LEU A 469 -4.34 -4.44 2.80
C LEU A 469 -5.02 -3.66 1.66
N TYR A 470 -6.37 -3.67 1.62
CA TYR A 470 -7.14 -3.02 0.58
C TYR A 470 -6.97 -1.49 0.61
N GLY A 471 -7.01 -0.86 -0.57
CA GLY A 471 -6.92 0.60 -0.72
C GLY A 471 -5.51 1.16 -0.81
N GLY A 472 -4.53 0.39 -1.31
CA GLY A 472 -3.16 0.88 -1.50
C GLY A 472 -2.36 0.92 -0.20
N LYS A 473 -2.51 -0.09 0.66
CA LYS A 473 -1.65 -0.31 1.83
C LYS A 473 -0.58 -1.33 1.48
N GLU A 474 0.66 -1.06 1.87
CA GLU A 474 1.76 -2.02 1.77
C GLU A 474 2.39 -2.17 3.16
N ILE A 475 2.34 -3.37 3.72
CA ILE A 475 2.98 -3.66 5.01
C ILE A 475 4.33 -4.31 4.73
N LEU A 476 5.39 -3.71 5.26
CA LEU A 476 6.75 -4.21 5.16
C LEU A 476 7.11 -4.90 6.48
N GLU A 477 7.07 -6.22 6.51
CA GLU A 477 7.59 -6.97 7.65
C GLU A 477 9.12 -6.91 7.59
N MET A 478 9.70 -6.19 8.55
CA MET A 478 11.15 -6.06 8.65
C MET A 478 11.77 -7.35 9.21
N PRO A 479 13.02 -7.67 8.82
CA PRO A 479 13.75 -8.75 9.46
C PRO A 479 13.87 -8.53 10.97
N GLY A 480 14.19 -9.60 11.71
CA GLY A 480 14.60 -9.49 13.11
C GLY A 480 15.74 -8.48 13.27
N THR A 481 15.76 -7.74 14.38
CA THR A 481 16.86 -6.85 14.74
C THR A 481 18.01 -7.68 15.30
N ASP A 482 18.52 -8.61 14.51
CA ASP A 482 19.76 -9.30 14.87
C ASP A 482 20.89 -8.31 14.62
N ASP A 483 21.44 -7.74 15.70
CA ASP A 483 22.50 -6.74 15.66
C ASP A 483 23.82 -7.27 15.08
N SER A 484 23.86 -8.58 14.82
CA SER A 484 24.95 -9.28 14.19
C SER A 484 24.88 -9.39 12.66
N ASP A 485 23.75 -9.10 11.99
CA ASP A 485 23.67 -9.17 10.52
C ASP A 485 23.69 -7.77 9.87
N PRO A 486 24.82 -7.34 9.28
CA PRO A 486 24.94 -6.06 8.57
C PRO A 486 23.90 -5.89 7.45
N MET A 487 23.50 -6.99 6.82
CA MET A 487 22.52 -6.98 5.73
C MET A 487 21.13 -6.63 6.25
N ALA A 488 20.73 -7.24 7.37
CA ALA A 488 19.45 -6.96 8.01
C ALA A 488 19.37 -5.49 8.43
N MET A 489 20.44 -4.95 9.03
CA MET A 489 20.53 -3.52 9.37
C MET A 489 20.38 -2.61 8.15
N TYR A 490 21.08 -2.92 7.05
CA TYR A 490 20.98 -2.15 5.82
C TYR A 490 19.59 -2.20 5.19
N PHE A 491 18.94 -3.37 5.18
CA PHE A 491 17.56 -3.50 4.71
C PHE A 491 16.58 -2.73 5.58
N ILE A 492 16.70 -2.81 6.90
CA ILE A 492 15.87 -2.02 7.82
C ILE A 492 16.04 -0.52 7.55
N GLN A 493 17.27 -0.03 7.42
CA GLN A 493 17.52 1.38 7.17
C GLN A 493 16.96 1.83 5.82
N THR A 494 17.14 1.03 4.77
CA THR A 494 16.60 1.32 3.43
C THR A 494 15.08 1.36 3.45
N ALA A 495 14.43 0.41 4.12
CA ALA A 495 12.99 0.38 4.25
C ALA A 495 12.44 1.57 5.07
N LEU A 496 13.11 1.94 6.16
CA LEU A 496 12.75 3.11 6.96
C LEU A 496 12.81 4.39 6.13
N ASN A 497 13.82 4.56 5.27
CA ASN A 497 13.92 5.75 4.42
C ASN A 497 12.79 5.87 3.38
N GLU A 498 12.14 4.75 3.04
CA GLU A 498 11.01 4.72 2.12
C GLU A 498 9.63 4.62 2.80
N ALA A 499 9.59 4.47 4.12
CA ALA A 499 8.36 4.25 4.88
C ALA A 499 7.56 5.54 5.02
N ASP A 500 6.23 5.43 4.90
CA ASP A 500 5.30 6.53 5.21
C ASP A 500 4.84 6.45 6.67
N ALA A 501 4.76 5.24 7.22
CA ALA A 501 4.48 4.99 8.63
C ALA A 501 5.40 3.91 9.19
N VAL A 502 5.72 4.02 10.47
CA VAL A 502 6.54 3.04 11.20
C VAL A 502 5.74 2.51 12.38
N ILE A 503 5.57 1.19 12.44
CA ILE A 503 4.94 0.45 13.53
C ILE A 503 6.04 -0.23 14.33
N VAL A 504 6.18 0.13 15.60
CA VAL A 504 7.14 -0.48 16.53
C VAL A 504 6.36 -1.32 17.53
N ILE A 505 6.57 -2.63 17.51
CA ILE A 505 5.94 -3.59 18.42
C ILE A 505 6.89 -3.89 19.58
N SER A 506 6.37 -3.72 20.78
CA SER A 506 7.05 -3.95 22.06
C SER A 506 6.25 -4.91 22.96
N GLU A 507 6.85 -5.31 24.07
CA GLU A 507 6.29 -6.35 24.94
C GLU A 507 5.33 -5.82 26.02
N PHE A 508 5.65 -4.75 26.74
CA PHE A 508 4.89 -4.32 27.93
C PHE A 508 4.81 -2.80 28.12
N ALA A 509 5.87 -2.11 27.73
CA ALA A 509 5.98 -0.65 27.64
C ALA A 509 7.22 -0.38 26.78
N PHE A 510 7.41 0.85 26.32
CA PHE A 510 8.61 1.28 25.60
C PHE A 510 9.92 1.28 26.43
N ASN A 511 10.02 0.45 27.48
CA ASN A 511 11.29 -0.03 28.01
C ASN A 511 12.12 -0.79 26.95
N ILE A 512 11.52 -1.06 25.79
CA ILE A 512 12.02 -1.94 24.74
C ILE A 512 12.14 -1.18 23.43
N ALA A 513 13.32 -0.60 23.27
CA ALA A 513 14.06 -0.69 22.04
C ALA A 513 15.51 -0.77 22.51
N GLU A 514 16.21 -1.85 22.17
CA GLU A 514 17.66 -1.89 22.34
C GLU A 514 18.24 -0.63 21.66
N LYS A 515 19.41 -0.16 22.12
CA LYS A 515 19.99 1.11 21.67
C LYS A 515 20.06 1.21 20.13
N GLU A 516 20.13 0.06 19.47
CA GLU A 516 20.22 -0.20 18.04
C GLU A 516 18.92 0.18 17.31
N VAL A 517 17.74 -0.25 17.77
CA VAL A 517 16.46 0.14 17.14
C VAL A 517 16.22 1.64 17.31
N LYS A 518 16.55 2.19 18.49
CA LYS A 518 16.49 3.64 18.74
C LYS A 518 17.44 4.40 17.81
N HIS A 519 18.65 3.90 17.64
CA HIS A 519 19.63 4.47 16.72
C HIS A 519 19.15 4.40 15.27
N MET A 520 18.68 3.25 14.79
CA MET A 520 18.16 3.08 13.43
C MET A 520 16.98 4.01 13.14
N LEU A 521 16.03 4.12 14.08
CA LEU A 521 14.91 5.04 13.95
C LEU A 521 15.37 6.50 13.93
N SER A 522 16.15 6.93 14.92
CA SER A 522 16.63 8.32 15.05
C SER A 522 17.56 8.78 13.92
N SER A 523 18.29 7.86 13.30
CA SER A 523 19.21 8.14 12.17
C SER A 523 18.60 7.89 10.79
N SER A 524 17.33 7.49 10.72
CA SER A 524 16.62 7.27 9.45
C SER A 524 16.13 8.57 8.82
N ASP A 525 15.96 8.56 7.50
CA ASP A 525 15.34 9.67 6.77
C ASP A 525 13.86 9.84 7.17
N PHE A 526 13.18 8.77 7.58
CA PHE A 526 11.83 8.84 8.14
C PHE A 526 11.74 9.81 9.32
N ALA A 527 12.65 9.70 10.29
CA ALA A 527 12.64 10.56 11.46
C ALA A 527 12.84 12.04 11.10
N LYS A 528 13.71 12.32 10.12
CA LYS A 528 13.89 13.67 9.59
C LYS A 528 12.59 14.19 8.97
N TYR A 529 11.98 13.42 8.06
CA TYR A 529 10.79 13.86 7.34
C TYR A 529 9.53 13.94 8.22
N TRP A 530 9.41 13.06 9.21
CA TRP A 530 8.32 13.10 10.17
C TRP A 530 8.36 14.37 11.01
N LYS A 531 9.54 14.81 11.47
CA LYS A 531 9.71 16.10 12.16
C LYS A 531 9.38 17.30 11.29
N GLU A 532 9.78 17.26 10.01
CA GLU A 532 9.51 18.36 9.06
C GLU A 532 8.04 18.44 8.66
N LYS A 533 7.35 17.28 8.58
CA LYS A 533 5.97 17.17 8.04
C LYS A 533 5.16 16.12 8.81
N PRO A 534 4.80 16.39 10.08
CA PRO A 534 4.18 15.40 10.96
C PRO A 534 2.88 14.82 10.40
N TYR A 535 2.04 15.60 9.70
CA TYR A 535 0.80 15.08 9.09
C TYR A 535 1.00 14.10 7.92
N ASN A 536 2.19 14.07 7.32
CA ASN A 536 2.47 13.17 6.20
C ASN A 536 3.07 11.84 6.67
N TYR A 537 3.50 11.71 7.92
CA TYR A 537 4.17 10.50 8.40
C TYR A 537 3.58 10.07 9.74
N LYS A 538 3.50 8.76 10.00
CA LYS A 538 2.90 8.27 11.26
C LYS A 538 3.86 7.35 12.02
N LEU A 539 4.00 7.59 13.31
CA LEU A 539 4.70 6.69 14.23
C LEU A 539 3.67 5.98 15.11
N MET A 540 3.68 4.65 15.12
CA MET A 540 2.77 3.82 15.90
C MET A 540 3.58 2.93 16.86
N LEU A 541 3.34 3.08 18.15
CA LEU A 541 4.01 2.33 19.22
C LEU A 541 2.99 1.38 19.84
N LEU A 542 3.15 0.09 19.56
CA LEU A 542 2.22 -0.94 19.98
C LEU A 542 2.88 -1.80 21.05
N ALA A 543 2.18 -2.10 22.13
CA ALA A 543 2.64 -3.09 23.11
C ALA A 543 1.73 -4.32 23.07
N TYR A 544 2.34 -5.50 23.06
CA TYR A 544 1.67 -6.80 23.00
C TYR A 544 1.87 -7.58 24.32
N PRO A 545 1.03 -7.31 25.34
CA PRO A 545 1.23 -7.84 26.68
C PRO A 545 0.67 -9.26 26.91
N GLU A 546 -0.22 -9.78 26.05
CA GLU A 546 -0.91 -11.09 26.24
C GLU A 546 0.01 -12.31 26.38
N LYS A 547 1.29 -12.17 26.03
CA LYS A 547 2.31 -13.20 26.28
C LYS A 547 2.56 -13.45 27.77
N ASN A 548 2.27 -12.47 28.63
CA ASN A 548 2.40 -12.61 30.08
C ASN A 548 1.06 -13.07 30.65
N GLN A 549 1.09 -14.05 31.56
CA GLN A 549 -0.12 -14.65 32.14
C GLN A 549 -1.03 -13.63 32.83
N GLY A 550 -0.50 -12.57 33.43
CA GLY A 550 -1.30 -11.51 34.05
C GLY A 550 -2.10 -10.65 33.08
N TRP A 551 -1.93 -10.85 31.77
CA TRP A 551 -2.57 -10.11 30.68
C TRP A 551 -3.32 -11.04 29.73
N GLN A 552 -3.69 -12.21 30.24
CA GLN A 552 -4.56 -13.16 29.57
C GLN A 552 -5.94 -13.02 30.18
N TYR A 553 -6.94 -12.86 29.32
CA TYR A 553 -8.31 -12.52 29.72
C TYR A 553 -9.30 -13.55 29.20
N GLY A 554 -10.30 -13.80 30.02
CA GLY A 554 -11.42 -14.66 29.71
C GLY A 554 -12.73 -13.93 29.80
N LYS A 555 -13.78 -14.66 29.45
CA LYS A 555 -15.16 -14.17 29.49
C LYS A 555 -15.56 -13.49 30.81
N ASP A 556 -14.98 -13.93 31.92
CA ASP A 556 -15.34 -13.44 33.27
C ASP A 556 -14.46 -12.27 33.74
N ASP A 557 -13.42 -11.87 32.99
CA ASP A 557 -12.43 -10.84 33.38
C ASP A 557 -12.80 -9.41 32.97
N SER A 558 -14.10 -9.11 32.91
CA SER A 558 -14.59 -7.84 32.37
C SER A 558 -14.18 -6.62 33.22
N GLU A 559 -13.97 -6.77 34.52
CA GLU A 559 -13.49 -5.70 35.41
C GLU A 559 -11.99 -5.45 35.20
N ALA A 560 -11.19 -6.52 35.13
CA ALA A 560 -9.76 -6.45 34.91
C ALA A 560 -9.40 -5.78 33.58
N ILE A 561 -10.16 -6.07 32.50
CA ILE A 561 -9.89 -5.43 31.21
C ILE A 561 -10.25 -3.93 31.17
N THR A 562 -11.10 -3.45 32.08
CA THR A 562 -11.41 -2.01 32.19
C THR A 562 -10.24 -1.23 32.80
N GLN A 563 -9.49 -1.87 33.69
CA GLN A 563 -8.33 -1.26 34.36
C GLN A 563 -7.21 -0.93 33.36
N LEU A 564 -7.22 -1.57 32.17
CA LEU A 564 -6.31 -1.28 31.08
C LEU A 564 -6.36 0.17 30.59
N GLU A 565 -7.50 0.86 30.66
CA GLU A 565 -7.56 2.27 30.24
C GLU A 565 -6.64 3.17 31.09
N GLY A 566 -6.54 2.87 32.39
CA GLY A 566 -5.65 3.60 33.30
C GLY A 566 -4.18 3.29 33.01
N GLU A 567 -3.86 2.03 32.75
CA GLU A 567 -2.50 1.58 32.40
C GLU A 567 -2.07 2.12 31.03
N GLU A 568 -2.98 2.22 30.06
CA GLU A 568 -2.71 2.75 28.73
C GLU A 568 -2.36 4.25 28.77
N ARG A 569 -3.03 5.03 29.63
CA ARG A 569 -2.69 6.44 29.86
C ARG A 569 -1.29 6.60 30.46
N ASN A 570 -0.99 5.84 31.51
CA ASN A 570 0.32 5.88 32.16
C ASN A 570 1.43 5.48 31.18
N LYS A 571 1.21 4.39 30.43
CA LYS A 571 2.10 3.97 29.36
C LYS A 571 2.32 5.09 28.35
N ARG A 572 1.27 5.68 27.80
CA ARG A 572 1.38 6.76 26.80
C ARG A 572 2.29 7.88 27.29
N THR A 573 2.12 8.35 28.52
CA THR A 573 2.97 9.38 29.10
C THR A 573 4.45 8.96 29.16
N GLU A 574 4.72 7.72 29.55
CA GLU A 574 6.09 7.18 29.56
C GLU A 574 6.68 7.04 28.15
N GLU A 575 5.91 6.57 27.18
CA GLU A 575 6.37 6.40 25.79
C GLU A 575 6.70 7.74 25.15
N LEU A 576 5.82 8.73 25.28
CA LEU A 576 6.05 10.07 24.73
C LEU A 576 7.31 10.71 25.33
N ARG A 577 7.53 10.57 26.64
CA ARG A 577 8.77 11.04 27.30
C ARG A 577 10.02 10.42 26.68
N LEU A 578 10.01 9.10 26.44
CA LEU A 578 11.15 8.39 25.87
C LEU A 578 11.39 8.73 24.39
N ILE A 579 10.32 8.91 23.59
CA ILE A 579 10.42 9.36 22.20
C ILE A 579 11.00 10.78 22.13
N SER A 580 10.56 11.67 23.03
CA SER A 580 11.10 13.02 23.15
C SER A 580 12.62 13.00 23.38
N ASP A 581 13.11 12.08 24.22
CA ASP A 581 14.55 11.88 24.44
C ASP A 581 15.28 11.35 23.19
N ILE A 582 14.75 10.29 22.55
CA ILE A 582 15.39 9.62 21.39
C ILE A 582 15.55 10.58 20.23
N PHE A 583 14.52 11.38 19.97
CA PHE A 583 14.50 12.31 18.85
C PHE A 583 15.00 13.71 19.25
N LYS A 584 15.49 13.92 20.48
CA LYS A 584 15.99 15.21 20.96
C LYS A 584 14.97 16.34 20.78
N MET A 585 13.71 16.07 21.15
CA MET A 585 12.62 17.04 21.04
C MET A 585 12.60 18.04 22.21
N LYS A 586 13.45 17.86 23.22
CA LYS A 586 13.54 18.74 24.40
C LYS A 586 13.88 20.20 24.07
N ASP A 587 14.60 20.40 22.96
CA ASP A 587 15.06 21.72 22.53
C ASP A 587 14.08 22.36 21.51
N MET A 588 12.94 21.71 21.20
CA MET A 588 11.92 22.20 20.28
C MET A 588 10.92 23.11 21.00
N MET A 589 10.20 23.95 20.25
CA MET A 589 9.12 24.75 20.84
C MET A 589 7.98 23.85 21.32
N ASP A 590 7.35 24.20 22.44
CA ASP A 590 6.27 23.39 23.03
C ASP A 590 5.14 23.09 22.03
N SER A 591 4.78 24.06 21.18
CA SER A 591 3.76 23.87 20.14
C SER A 591 4.14 22.85 19.05
N GLU A 592 5.42 22.81 18.64
CA GLU A 592 5.91 21.84 17.65
C GLU A 592 6.01 20.44 18.26
N LYS A 593 6.35 20.38 19.55
CA LYS A 593 6.41 19.14 20.31
C LYS A 593 5.01 18.55 20.49
N GLU A 594 4.03 19.35 20.90
CA GLU A 594 2.63 18.93 21.02
C GLU A 594 2.11 18.39 19.68
N GLU A 595 2.36 19.11 18.58
CA GLU A 595 1.98 18.66 17.22
C GLU A 595 2.61 17.30 16.85
N LEU A 596 3.87 17.07 17.20
CA LEU A 596 4.52 15.77 16.98
C LEU A 596 3.94 14.67 17.86
N GLU A 597 3.70 14.96 19.14
CA GLU A 597 3.14 14.01 20.10
C GLU A 597 1.70 13.60 19.74
N GLU A 598 0.89 14.50 19.20
CA GLU A 598 -0.44 14.22 18.66
C GLU A 598 -0.41 13.26 17.46
N ASN A 599 0.70 13.26 16.71
CA ASN A 599 0.89 12.38 15.57
C ASN A 599 1.48 11.00 15.93
N ILE A 600 1.77 10.74 17.20
CA ILE A 600 2.19 9.43 17.69
C ILE A 600 0.97 8.65 18.20
N ILE A 601 0.80 7.44 17.67
CA ILE A 601 -0.16 6.48 18.24
C ILE A 601 0.58 5.62 19.26
N THR A 602 -0.03 5.47 20.43
CA THR A 602 0.41 4.54 21.47
C THR A 602 -0.78 3.67 21.83
N ALA A 603 -0.63 2.34 21.82
CA ALA A 603 -1.75 1.45 22.15
C ALA A 603 -1.31 0.12 22.74
N PHE A 604 -2.07 -0.41 23.69
CA PHE A 604 -2.03 -1.85 23.97
C PHE A 604 -2.79 -2.59 22.89
N ILE A 605 -2.21 -3.67 22.37
CA ILE A 605 -2.85 -4.55 21.40
C ILE A 605 -3.00 -5.94 22.00
N LEU A 606 -4.24 -6.44 22.03
CA LEU A 606 -4.60 -7.78 22.48
C LEU A 606 -5.14 -8.60 21.30
N PRO A 607 -4.30 -8.93 20.30
CA PRO A 607 -4.72 -9.61 19.08
C PRO A 607 -5.23 -11.03 19.31
N VAL A 608 -4.73 -11.78 20.29
CA VAL A 608 -5.19 -13.14 20.59
C VAL A 608 -6.59 -13.08 21.18
N LEU A 609 -6.79 -12.25 22.20
CA LEU A 609 -8.11 -11.97 22.78
C LEU A 609 -9.10 -11.54 21.71
N HIS A 610 -8.78 -10.51 20.93
CA HIS A 610 -9.66 -9.97 19.91
C HIS A 610 -10.09 -11.07 18.91
N THR A 611 -9.11 -11.81 18.39
CA THR A 611 -9.38 -12.87 17.41
C THR A 611 -10.15 -14.03 18.05
N SER A 612 -9.88 -14.38 19.31
CA SER A 612 -10.56 -15.46 20.04
C SER A 612 -12.02 -15.18 20.38
N ILE A 613 -12.37 -13.93 20.68
CA ILE A 613 -13.76 -13.49 20.83
C ILE A 613 -14.47 -13.66 19.48
N LEU A 614 -13.86 -13.21 18.40
CA LEU A 614 -14.44 -13.31 17.06
C LEU A 614 -14.40 -14.73 16.47
N ALA A 615 -13.69 -15.67 17.10
CA ALA A 615 -13.69 -17.07 16.75
C ALA A 615 -14.82 -17.88 17.43
N GLN A 616 -15.59 -17.27 18.35
CA GLN A 616 -16.65 -17.99 19.05
C GLN A 616 -17.72 -18.51 18.06
N PRO A 617 -18.26 -19.72 18.28
CA PRO A 617 -19.28 -20.29 17.41
C PRO A 617 -20.58 -19.50 17.52
N THR A 618 -21.24 -19.26 16.39
CA THR A 618 -22.58 -18.64 16.34
C THR A 618 -23.41 -19.32 15.27
N GLU A 619 -24.74 -19.17 15.36
CA GLU A 619 -25.62 -19.45 14.23
C GLU A 619 -25.33 -18.47 13.08
N GLN A 620 -25.59 -18.91 11.85
CA GLN A 620 -25.37 -18.09 10.66
C GLN A 620 -26.33 -16.89 10.66
N GLY A 621 -25.79 -15.68 10.51
CA GLY A 621 -26.55 -14.43 10.57
C GLY A 621 -26.63 -13.82 11.97
N GLU A 622 -26.16 -14.52 13.00
CA GLU A 622 -26.18 -14.09 14.40
C GLU A 622 -24.79 -13.66 14.90
N GLU A 623 -23.81 -13.51 14.00
CA GLU A 623 -22.44 -13.11 14.31
C GLU A 623 -22.35 -11.78 15.07
N TYR A 624 -23.31 -10.87 14.84
CA TYR A 624 -23.36 -9.58 15.52
C TYR A 624 -23.57 -9.71 17.05
N LYS A 625 -24.15 -10.83 17.53
CA LYS A 625 -24.34 -11.07 18.97
C LYS A 625 -23.01 -11.17 19.72
N VAL A 626 -21.98 -11.76 19.10
CA VAL A 626 -20.64 -11.83 19.68
C VAL A 626 -20.08 -10.42 19.93
N PHE A 627 -20.30 -9.49 19.00
CA PHE A 627 -19.92 -8.10 19.19
C PHE A 627 -20.71 -7.41 20.31
N GLN A 628 -22.02 -7.67 20.41
CA GLN A 628 -22.86 -7.08 21.45
C GLN A 628 -22.48 -7.59 22.85
N GLU A 629 -22.34 -8.90 23.00
CA GLU A 629 -22.04 -9.55 24.28
C GLU A 629 -20.63 -9.22 24.77
N ASN A 630 -19.69 -8.95 23.86
CA ASN A 630 -18.27 -8.73 24.17
C ASN A 630 -17.77 -7.33 23.81
N GLU A 631 -18.67 -6.35 23.66
CA GLU A 631 -18.34 -4.97 23.23
C GLU A 631 -17.20 -4.38 24.07
N LYS A 632 -17.30 -4.55 25.40
CA LYS A 632 -16.30 -4.07 26.35
C LYS A 632 -14.91 -4.64 26.07
N PHE A 633 -14.81 -5.95 25.87
CA PHE A 633 -13.52 -6.58 25.57
C PHE A 633 -12.96 -6.09 24.23
N LEU A 634 -13.79 -6.08 23.19
CA LEU A 634 -13.39 -5.66 21.84
C LEU A 634 -12.90 -4.21 21.84
N LYS A 635 -13.56 -3.31 22.58
CA LYS A 635 -13.17 -1.91 22.74
C LYS A 635 -11.75 -1.74 23.32
N HIS A 636 -11.38 -2.54 24.31
CA HIS A 636 -10.08 -2.41 25.01
C HIS A 636 -8.95 -3.21 24.37
N THR A 637 -9.22 -4.05 23.37
CA THR A 637 -8.16 -4.82 22.69
C THR A 637 -7.22 -3.98 21.82
N GLY A 638 -7.58 -2.74 21.48
CA GLY A 638 -6.79 -1.84 20.62
C GLY A 638 -6.73 -2.21 19.13
N ILE A 639 -7.24 -3.38 18.72
CA ILE A 639 -7.18 -3.86 17.32
C ILE A 639 -8.08 -3.04 16.38
N SER A 640 -9.33 -2.77 16.77
CA SER A 640 -10.23 -1.94 15.96
C SER A 640 -9.69 -0.52 15.77
N ASN A 641 -9.07 0.04 16.82
CA ASN A 641 -8.42 1.35 16.76
C ASN A 641 -7.23 1.33 15.79
N LEU A 642 -6.36 0.31 15.87
CA LEU A 642 -5.24 0.15 14.93
C LEU A 642 -5.71 0.09 13.47
N ILE A 643 -6.74 -0.71 13.17
CA ILE A 643 -7.30 -0.82 11.81
C ILE A 643 -7.82 0.55 11.33
N THR A 644 -8.52 1.28 12.20
CA THR A 644 -9.11 2.59 11.88
C THR A 644 -8.02 3.64 11.65
N GLU A 645 -7.02 3.71 12.52
CA GLU A 645 -5.90 4.66 12.40
C GLU A 645 -5.05 4.41 11.15
N MET A 646 -4.75 3.14 10.83
CA MET A 646 -4.06 2.78 9.59
C MET A 646 -4.86 3.22 8.36
N ASP A 647 -6.19 3.07 8.40
CA ASP A 647 -7.05 3.44 7.29
C ASP A 647 -7.24 4.95 7.13
N THR A 648 -7.53 5.67 8.22
CA THR A 648 -7.66 7.14 8.21
C THR A 648 -6.36 7.81 7.78
N PHE A 649 -5.19 7.27 8.17
CA PHE A 649 -3.90 7.79 7.69
C PHE A 649 -3.71 7.62 6.17
N VAL A 650 -4.16 6.49 5.60
CA VAL A 650 -4.09 6.26 4.15
C VAL A 650 -5.06 7.18 3.41
N SER A 651 -6.29 7.31 3.91
CA SER A 651 -7.31 8.20 3.34
C SER A 651 -6.83 9.65 3.33
N SER A 652 -6.30 10.16 4.46
CA SER A 652 -5.84 11.55 4.57
C SER A 652 -4.74 11.89 3.55
N ARG A 653 -3.83 10.94 3.29
CA ARG A 653 -2.78 11.09 2.27
C ARG A 653 -3.33 11.05 0.84
N GLN A 654 -4.37 10.26 0.59
CA GLN A 654 -5.00 10.16 -0.73
C GLN A 654 -5.99 11.31 -1.00
N LYS A 655 -6.49 11.99 0.04
CA LYS A 655 -7.52 13.05 0.00
C LYS A 655 -7.31 14.08 -1.11
N SER A 656 -6.11 14.65 -1.17
CA SER A 656 -5.78 15.69 -2.18
C SER A 656 -5.88 15.18 -3.62
N THR A 657 -5.65 13.88 -3.85
CA THR A 657 -5.80 13.28 -5.18
C THR A 657 -7.26 12.93 -5.46
N THR A 658 -7.93 12.31 -4.50
CA THR A 658 -9.35 11.92 -4.63
C THR A 658 -10.25 13.13 -4.86
N GLU A 659 -9.99 14.26 -4.19
CA GLU A 659 -10.71 15.52 -4.39
C GLU A 659 -10.49 16.10 -5.80
N LYS A 660 -9.26 16.04 -6.33
CA LYS A 660 -8.98 16.48 -7.70
C LYS A 660 -9.73 15.66 -8.74
N ILE A 661 -9.76 14.34 -8.59
CA ILE A 661 -10.50 13.46 -9.51
C ILE A 661 -12.00 13.77 -9.43
N ARG A 662 -12.53 13.97 -8.21
CA ARG A 662 -13.94 14.32 -7.99
C ARG A 662 -14.30 15.67 -8.62
N ASN A 663 -13.44 16.68 -8.48
CA ASN A 663 -13.67 18.00 -9.08
C ASN A 663 -13.66 17.93 -10.60
N LYS A 664 -12.71 17.20 -11.20
CA LYS A 664 -12.70 16.95 -12.65
C LYS A 664 -13.98 16.27 -13.12
N PHE A 665 -14.43 15.23 -12.42
CA PHE A 665 -15.68 14.55 -12.72
C PHE A 665 -16.90 15.49 -12.64
N SER A 666 -16.98 16.29 -11.58
CA SER A 666 -18.07 17.27 -11.41
C SER A 666 -18.11 18.29 -12.54
N HIS A 667 -16.94 18.81 -12.95
CA HIS A 667 -16.82 19.74 -14.06
C HIS A 667 -17.34 19.12 -15.37
N ILE A 668 -16.91 17.90 -15.68
CA ILE A 668 -17.36 17.15 -16.87
C ILE A 668 -18.88 16.93 -16.84
N CYS A 669 -19.46 16.64 -15.68
CA CYS A 669 -20.91 16.46 -15.55
C CYS A 669 -21.69 17.78 -15.71
N GLN A 670 -21.16 18.90 -15.18
CA GLN A 670 -21.73 20.23 -15.33
C GLN A 670 -21.69 20.70 -16.79
N GLU A 671 -20.56 20.52 -17.49
CA GLU A 671 -20.47 20.83 -18.92
C GLU A 671 -21.48 20.02 -19.74
N MET A 672 -21.78 18.79 -19.32
CA MET A 672 -22.80 17.97 -19.97
C MET A 672 -24.25 18.39 -19.65
N SER A 673 -24.54 18.90 -18.44
CA SER A 673 -25.89 19.36 -18.05
C SER A 673 -26.21 20.77 -18.55
N ASP A 674 -25.21 21.66 -18.57
CA ASP A 674 -25.38 23.10 -18.76
C ASP A 674 -25.27 23.53 -20.23
N ASN A 675 -25.49 22.59 -21.17
CA ASN A 675 -25.59 22.86 -22.61
C ASN A 675 -26.85 23.71 -22.93
N SER A 676 -26.77 24.97 -22.52
CA SER A 676 -27.70 26.03 -22.83
C SER A 676 -27.84 26.15 -24.35
N LYS A 677 -29.01 26.65 -24.79
CA LYS A 677 -29.33 26.78 -26.22
C LYS A 677 -28.22 27.54 -26.99
N GLY A 678 -27.56 28.51 -26.34
CA GLY A 678 -26.42 29.24 -26.89
C GLY A 678 -25.16 28.40 -27.11
N VAL A 679 -24.83 27.46 -26.19
CA VAL A 679 -23.67 26.54 -26.35
C VAL A 679 -23.90 25.59 -27.54
N ARG A 680 -25.12 25.05 -27.67
CA ARG A 680 -25.49 24.19 -28.81
C ARG A 680 -25.42 24.93 -30.14
N GLU A 681 -25.80 26.20 -30.16
CA GLU A 681 -25.78 27.05 -31.35
C GLU A 681 -24.35 27.46 -31.74
N ALA A 682 -23.50 27.78 -30.77
CA ALA A 682 -22.08 27.99 -30.94
C ALA A 682 -21.36 26.74 -31.47
N ALA A 683 -21.58 25.57 -30.84
CA ALA A 683 -20.99 24.29 -31.26
C ALA A 683 -21.46 23.88 -32.66
N ARG A 684 -22.76 24.07 -32.99
CA ARG A 684 -23.31 23.80 -34.32
C ARG A 684 -22.72 24.72 -35.38
N THR A 685 -22.49 25.99 -35.06
CA THR A 685 -21.83 26.97 -35.96
C THR A 685 -20.40 26.54 -36.25
N VAL A 686 -19.62 26.18 -35.22
CA VAL A 686 -18.25 25.69 -35.37
C VAL A 686 -18.20 24.38 -36.19
N LEU A 687 -19.06 23.41 -35.89
CA LEU A 687 -19.15 22.14 -36.64
C LEU A 687 -19.55 22.33 -38.11
N CYS A 688 -20.47 23.25 -38.41
CA CYS A 688 -20.84 23.58 -39.79
C CYS A 688 -19.66 24.09 -40.60
N VAL A 689 -18.82 24.94 -40.01
CA VAL A 689 -17.65 25.50 -40.71
C VAL A 689 -16.53 24.45 -40.83
N LEU A 690 -16.29 23.65 -39.78
CA LEU A 690 -15.27 22.58 -39.79
C LEU A 690 -15.61 21.41 -40.74
N ASN A 691 -16.89 21.15 -41.00
CA ASN A 691 -17.34 20.11 -41.93
C ASN A 691 -17.29 20.55 -43.40
N ASN A 692 -16.92 21.79 -43.69
CA ASN A 692 -16.65 22.23 -45.06
C ASN A 692 -15.31 21.65 -45.54
N ARG A 693 -15.36 20.74 -46.53
CA ARG A 693 -14.18 19.99 -47.04
C ARG A 693 -13.03 20.89 -47.49
N GLU A 694 -13.31 22.00 -48.17
CA GLU A 694 -12.26 22.90 -48.71
C GLU A 694 -11.50 23.65 -47.60
N ILE A 695 -12.22 24.01 -46.53
CA ILE A 695 -11.69 24.68 -45.35
C ILE A 695 -10.87 23.69 -44.51
N LYS A 696 -11.38 22.46 -44.35
CA LYS A 696 -10.78 21.40 -43.52
C LYS A 696 -9.37 21.02 -43.96
N ASP A 697 -9.17 20.69 -45.24
CA ASP A 697 -7.87 20.20 -45.74
C ASP A 697 -6.76 21.29 -45.65
N THR A 698 -7.13 22.56 -45.79
CA THR A 698 -6.21 23.71 -45.75
C THR A 698 -5.89 24.14 -44.31
N LEU A 699 -6.89 24.17 -43.42
CA LEU A 699 -6.71 24.58 -42.02
C LEU A 699 -6.08 23.49 -41.16
N GLU A 700 -6.44 22.22 -41.35
CA GLU A 700 -5.91 21.13 -40.52
C GLU A 700 -4.38 21.01 -40.67
N SER A 701 -3.85 21.14 -41.89
CA SER A 701 -2.41 21.15 -42.14
C SER A 701 -1.71 22.38 -41.53
N THR A 702 -2.36 23.55 -41.59
CA THR A 702 -1.84 24.82 -41.04
C THR A 702 -1.82 24.81 -39.51
N ILE A 703 -2.92 24.42 -38.88
CA ILE A 703 -3.06 24.28 -37.42
C ILE A 703 -2.04 23.26 -36.89
N ASN A 704 -1.93 22.10 -37.53
CA ASN A 704 -0.96 21.06 -37.13
C ASN A 704 0.49 21.56 -37.26
N SER A 705 0.82 22.29 -38.33
CA SER A 705 2.15 22.88 -38.52
C SER A 705 2.48 23.93 -37.47
N ASN A 706 1.53 24.82 -37.15
CA ASN A 706 1.70 25.87 -36.15
C ASN A 706 1.81 25.30 -34.73
N HIS A 707 0.94 24.34 -34.39
CA HIS A 707 1.03 23.62 -33.12
C HIS A 707 2.38 22.90 -32.97
N LYS A 708 2.85 22.22 -34.02
CA LYS A 708 4.15 21.55 -34.03
C LYS A 708 5.30 22.53 -33.81
N LYS A 709 5.26 23.72 -34.43
CA LYS A 709 6.27 24.79 -34.20
C LYS A 709 6.25 25.27 -32.75
N LEU A 710 5.07 25.52 -32.18
CA LEU A 710 4.93 25.93 -30.77
C LEU A 710 5.47 24.85 -29.83
N LEU A 711 5.16 23.57 -30.09
CA LEU A 711 5.65 22.45 -29.30
C LEU A 711 7.18 22.30 -29.39
N ILE A 712 7.76 22.46 -30.58
CA ILE A 712 9.21 22.45 -30.79
C ILE A 712 9.86 23.59 -29.98
N ASN A 713 9.32 24.80 -30.06
CA ASN A 713 9.84 25.95 -29.32
C ASN A 713 9.75 25.76 -27.81
N PHE A 714 8.62 25.24 -27.32
CA PHE A 714 8.42 24.92 -25.90
C PHE A 714 9.41 23.85 -25.42
N THR A 715 9.56 22.76 -26.17
CA THR A 715 10.50 21.68 -25.87
C THR A 715 11.94 22.20 -25.83
N ARG A 716 12.31 23.05 -26.80
CA ARG A 716 13.62 23.72 -26.83
C ARG A 716 13.81 24.61 -25.59
N GLY A 717 12.80 25.38 -25.21
CA GLY A 717 12.82 26.21 -24.01
C GLY A 717 13.05 25.42 -22.72
N ILE A 718 12.38 24.27 -22.56
CA ILE A 718 12.66 23.35 -21.42
C ILE A 718 14.12 22.88 -21.46
N VAL A 719 14.61 22.44 -22.62
CA VAL A 719 15.97 21.90 -22.73
C VAL A 719 17.01 22.98 -22.44
N GLU A 720 16.83 24.19 -22.93
CA GLU A 720 17.70 25.34 -22.65
C GLU A 720 17.69 25.71 -21.17
N LEU A 721 16.50 25.74 -20.56
CA LEU A 721 16.33 25.99 -19.13
C LEU A 721 17.02 24.93 -18.27
N LEU A 722 16.84 23.65 -18.58
CA LEU A 722 17.50 22.57 -17.86
C LEU A 722 19.01 22.64 -18.03
N LYS A 723 19.51 22.95 -19.24
CA LYS A 723 20.94 23.17 -19.48
C LYS A 723 21.48 24.33 -18.66
N GLU A 724 20.77 25.46 -18.60
CA GLU A 724 21.14 26.62 -17.79
C GLU A 724 21.24 26.23 -16.30
N ILE A 725 20.20 25.60 -15.75
CA ILE A 725 20.15 25.21 -14.33
C ILE A 725 21.25 24.19 -14.01
N VAL A 726 21.51 23.23 -14.91
CA VAL A 726 22.59 22.26 -14.75
C VAL A 726 23.94 22.97 -14.73
N ASN A 727 24.20 23.85 -15.70
CA ASN A 727 25.49 24.55 -15.85
C ASN A 727 25.74 25.61 -14.77
N THR A 728 24.69 26.10 -14.11
CA THR A 728 24.80 27.17 -13.09
C THR A 728 24.60 26.63 -11.68
N LYS A 729 23.38 26.18 -11.36
CA LYS A 729 22.96 25.82 -10.00
C LYS A 729 23.45 24.44 -9.59
N VAL A 730 23.27 23.43 -10.45
CA VAL A 730 23.72 22.07 -10.14
C VAL A 730 25.24 22.04 -10.07
N ASP A 731 25.94 22.61 -11.06
CA ASP A 731 27.39 22.72 -11.04
C ASP A 731 27.92 23.46 -9.81
N ALA A 732 27.33 24.61 -9.45
CA ALA A 732 27.72 25.33 -8.23
C ALA A 732 27.49 24.48 -6.96
N ALA A 733 26.33 23.83 -6.84
CA ALA A 733 26.01 22.97 -5.71
C ALA A 733 26.98 21.77 -5.62
N LEU A 734 27.31 21.14 -6.74
CA LEU A 734 28.27 20.05 -6.81
C LEU A 734 29.69 20.52 -6.47
N LYS A 735 30.16 21.65 -7.00
CA LYS A 735 31.48 22.23 -6.67
C LYS A 735 31.62 22.55 -5.19
N GLU A 736 30.58 23.12 -4.59
CA GLU A 736 30.56 23.37 -3.15
C GLU A 736 30.55 22.06 -2.35
N THR A 737 29.74 21.09 -2.77
CA THR A 737 29.69 19.75 -2.16
C THR A 737 31.05 19.06 -2.25
N VAL A 738 31.78 19.19 -3.35
CA VAL A 738 33.16 18.68 -3.50
C VAL A 738 34.10 19.33 -2.48
N LYS A 739 34.06 20.66 -2.30
CA LYS A 739 34.89 21.34 -1.29
C LYS A 739 34.56 20.89 0.13
N GLN A 740 33.27 20.72 0.43
CA GLN A 740 32.81 20.23 1.73
C GLN A 740 33.24 18.77 1.93
N ALA A 741 33.11 17.93 0.90
CA ALA A 741 33.56 16.54 0.92
C ALA A 741 35.08 16.44 1.12
N GLN A 742 35.89 17.26 0.46
CA GLN A 742 37.34 17.33 0.69
C GLN A 742 37.68 17.70 2.14
N THR A 743 36.94 18.65 2.71
CA THR A 743 37.13 19.05 4.12
C THR A 743 36.73 17.93 5.08
N ASN A 744 35.58 17.31 4.83
CA ASN A 744 35.07 16.17 5.60
C ASN A 744 35.98 14.95 5.48
N TRP A 745 36.56 14.73 4.30
CA TRP A 745 37.55 13.68 4.04
C TRP A 745 38.79 13.89 4.89
N ARG A 746 39.44 15.06 4.80
CA ARG A 746 40.64 15.37 5.60
C ARG A 746 40.41 15.23 7.11
N ARG A 747 39.20 15.54 7.59
CA ARG A 747 38.81 15.38 9.01
C ARG A 747 38.62 13.92 9.45
N ASN A 748 38.38 13.01 8.51
CA ASN A 748 38.01 11.62 8.80
C ASN A 748 38.90 10.57 8.14
N GLU A 749 39.87 10.95 7.30
CA GLU A 749 40.75 10.02 6.57
C GLU A 749 41.49 9.06 7.52
N ASN A 750 41.99 9.58 8.64
CA ASN A 750 42.64 8.78 9.68
C ASN A 750 41.71 7.77 10.37
N LYS A 751 40.39 7.87 10.15
CA LYS A 751 39.38 6.92 10.67
C LYS A 751 38.93 5.92 9.60
N ILE A 752 39.26 6.14 8.33
CA ILE A 752 38.95 5.24 7.20
C ILE A 752 40.12 4.28 7.04
N ILE A 753 40.22 3.33 7.97
CA ILE A 753 41.36 2.40 8.05
C ILE A 753 41.02 1.06 7.37
N HIS A 754 39.75 0.76 7.18
CA HIS A 754 39.29 -0.55 6.68
C HIS A 754 38.70 -0.46 5.28
N ARG A 755 39.08 -1.39 4.42
CA ARG A 755 38.60 -1.49 3.03
C ARG A 755 37.09 -1.71 2.93
N GLY A 756 36.48 -2.40 3.90
CA GLY A 756 35.02 -2.67 3.93
C GLY A 756 34.13 -1.43 3.99
N VAL A 757 34.68 -0.29 4.41
CA VAL A 757 33.98 1.01 4.39
C VAL A 757 33.57 1.40 2.96
N PHE A 758 34.30 0.94 1.94
CA PHE A 758 34.02 1.18 0.52
C PHE A 758 33.07 0.17 -0.11
N SER A 759 32.49 -0.76 0.67
CA SER A 759 31.62 -1.80 0.13
C SER A 759 30.52 -1.21 -0.77
N PRO A 760 30.52 -1.55 -2.08
CA PRO A 760 29.60 -1.00 -3.06
C PRO A 760 28.18 -1.54 -2.90
N PHE A 761 28.00 -2.61 -2.11
CA PHE A 761 26.70 -3.14 -1.73
C PHE A 761 25.95 -2.14 -0.83
N PHE A 762 26.63 -1.59 0.18
CA PHE A 762 26.02 -0.65 1.15
C PHE A 762 25.96 0.81 0.67
N ILE A 763 26.49 1.12 -0.52
CA ILE A 763 26.47 2.47 -1.12
C ILE A 763 27.04 3.53 -0.16
N GLY A 764 28.14 3.18 0.54
CA GLY A 764 28.79 4.05 1.51
C GLY A 764 28.02 4.30 2.82
N LYS A 765 26.94 3.54 3.07
CA LYS A 765 26.16 3.51 4.31
C LYS A 765 26.37 2.20 5.09
N ASN A 766 27.59 1.66 5.07
CA ASN A 766 27.88 0.37 5.71
C ASN A 766 27.64 0.47 7.24
N PRO A 767 26.68 -0.29 7.80
CA PRO A 767 26.25 -0.13 9.20
C PRO A 767 27.29 -0.62 10.22
N VAL A 768 28.29 -1.39 9.81
CA VAL A 768 29.35 -1.91 10.70
C VAL A 768 30.36 -0.82 11.07
N TYR A 769 30.55 0.17 10.21
CA TYR A 769 31.59 1.19 10.37
C TYR A 769 31.02 2.51 10.90
N LYS A 770 31.75 3.13 11.83
CA LYS A 770 31.39 4.45 12.38
C LYS A 770 31.41 5.56 11.33
N VAL A 771 32.28 5.43 10.33
CA VAL A 771 32.41 6.39 9.24
C VAL A 771 31.53 5.95 8.08
N LEU A 772 30.50 6.75 7.78
CA LEU A 772 29.66 6.57 6.61
C LEU A 772 30.22 7.44 5.47
N LEU A 773 30.78 6.81 4.44
CA LEU A 773 31.31 7.55 3.29
C LEU A 773 30.24 8.41 2.63
N TYR A 774 29.00 7.93 2.60
CA TYR A 774 27.87 8.70 2.06
C TYR A 774 27.77 10.09 2.72
N ASN A 775 27.94 10.17 4.04
CA ASN A 775 27.91 11.43 4.78
C ASN A 775 29.16 12.27 4.52
N ILE A 776 30.33 11.65 4.32
CA ILE A 776 31.53 12.41 3.95
C ILE A 776 31.34 13.11 2.60
N PHE A 777 30.80 12.39 1.61
CA PHE A 777 30.69 12.90 0.24
C PHE A 777 29.47 13.80 0.00
N PHE A 778 28.36 13.59 0.71
CA PHE A 778 27.06 14.18 0.34
C PHE A 778 26.34 14.93 1.45
N ASP A 779 26.98 15.14 2.61
CA ASP A 779 26.39 15.95 3.68
C ASP A 779 26.05 17.37 3.19
N GLY A 780 24.86 17.86 3.56
CA GLY A 780 24.31 19.14 3.13
C GLY A 780 23.81 19.22 1.67
N LEU A 781 23.98 18.19 0.84
CA LEU A 781 23.50 18.20 -0.55
C LEU A 781 21.97 18.17 -0.65
N GLU A 782 21.29 17.53 0.31
CA GLU A 782 19.85 17.29 0.24
C GLU A 782 19.00 18.57 0.26
N ASP A 783 19.40 19.55 1.07
CA ASP A 783 18.71 20.82 1.16
C ASP A 783 18.91 21.64 -0.14
N LYS A 784 20.08 21.51 -0.77
CA LYS A 784 20.40 22.12 -2.06
C LYS A 784 19.56 21.51 -3.19
N LYS A 785 19.44 20.18 -3.23
CA LYS A 785 18.58 19.46 -4.19
C LYS A 785 17.14 19.97 -4.14
N THR A 786 16.59 20.10 -2.93
CA THR A 786 15.20 20.52 -2.73
C THR A 786 14.95 21.92 -3.29
N ARG A 787 15.90 22.86 -3.07
CA ARG A 787 15.82 24.21 -3.65
C ARG A 787 15.90 24.18 -5.18
N ILE A 788 16.87 23.45 -5.75
CA ILE A 788 17.04 23.32 -7.21
C ILE A 788 15.80 22.74 -7.87
N PHE A 789 15.25 21.65 -7.33
CA PHE A 789 14.07 20.99 -7.90
C PHE A 789 12.81 21.83 -7.79
N THR A 790 12.68 22.64 -6.72
CA THR A 790 11.58 23.59 -6.59
C THR A 790 11.69 24.69 -7.65
N GLU A 791 12.89 25.23 -7.87
CA GLU A 791 13.13 26.24 -8.92
C GLU A 791 12.87 25.69 -10.33
N ILE A 792 13.36 24.48 -10.65
CA ILE A 792 13.07 23.80 -11.93
C ILE A 792 11.56 23.72 -12.15
N LYS A 793 10.82 23.24 -11.13
CA LYS A 793 9.37 23.12 -11.19
C LYS A 793 8.72 24.47 -11.50
N THR A 794 9.04 25.51 -10.74
CA THR A 794 8.46 26.85 -10.90
C THR A 794 8.77 27.48 -12.26
N ARG A 795 9.98 27.31 -12.81
CA ARG A 795 10.30 27.87 -14.13
C ARG A 795 9.67 27.08 -15.28
N ILE A 796 9.56 25.76 -15.15
CA ILE A 796 8.83 24.93 -16.11
C ILE A 796 7.34 25.30 -16.11
N GLU A 797 6.75 25.54 -14.93
CA GLU A 797 5.38 26.07 -14.80
C GLU A 797 5.20 27.39 -15.57
N ALA A 798 6.16 28.31 -15.49
CA ALA A 798 6.11 29.56 -16.25
C ALA A 798 6.17 29.35 -17.77
N LEU A 799 7.08 28.49 -18.26
CA LEU A 799 7.16 28.14 -19.69
C LEU A 799 5.87 27.48 -20.20
N LEU A 800 5.22 26.68 -19.36
CA LEU A 800 3.96 26.02 -19.67
C LEU A 800 2.81 27.02 -19.76
N GLN A 801 2.75 28.00 -18.87
CA GLN A 801 1.77 29.10 -18.97
C GLN A 801 1.99 29.94 -20.24
N GLN A 802 3.25 30.18 -20.61
CA GLN A 802 3.57 30.85 -21.88
C GLN A 802 3.14 30.02 -23.10
N TYR A 803 3.40 28.71 -23.09
CA TYR A 803 2.96 27.79 -24.13
C TYR A 803 1.43 27.75 -24.25
N LYS A 804 0.72 27.71 -23.12
CA LYS A 804 -0.75 27.83 -23.05
C LYS A 804 -1.24 29.09 -23.73
N GLY A 805 -0.69 30.25 -23.33
CA GLY A 805 -1.05 31.54 -23.89
C GLY A 805 -0.83 31.59 -25.41
N ASN A 806 0.30 31.08 -25.89
CA ASN A 806 0.61 31.03 -27.31
C ASN A 806 -0.35 30.13 -28.10
N ILE A 807 -0.74 28.97 -27.55
CA ILE A 807 -1.73 28.09 -28.19
C ILE A 807 -3.10 28.77 -28.24
N LEU A 808 -3.56 29.33 -27.12
CA LEU A 808 -4.86 30.02 -27.08
C LEU A 808 -4.90 31.18 -28.06
N GLN A 809 -3.82 31.95 -28.17
CA GLN A 809 -3.70 33.04 -29.14
C GLN A 809 -3.71 32.52 -30.58
N GLN A 810 -2.95 31.47 -30.87
CA GLN A 810 -2.91 30.85 -32.19
C GLN A 810 -4.28 30.33 -32.61
N LEU A 811 -4.96 29.60 -31.73
CA LEU A 811 -6.29 29.05 -31.99
C LEU A 811 -7.34 30.14 -32.10
N THR A 812 -7.22 31.24 -31.34
CA THR A 812 -8.08 32.42 -31.50
C THR A 812 -7.91 33.05 -32.89
N ASN A 813 -6.67 33.16 -33.38
CA ASN A 813 -6.41 33.67 -34.72
C ASN A 813 -6.99 32.74 -35.80
N ASP A 814 -6.78 31.43 -35.65
CA ASP A 814 -7.31 30.43 -36.57
C ASP A 814 -8.85 30.44 -36.57
N LEU A 815 -9.48 30.57 -35.39
CA LEU A 815 -10.94 30.66 -35.26
C LEU A 815 -11.50 31.95 -35.90
N ASN A 816 -10.82 33.08 -35.72
CA ASN A 816 -11.22 34.35 -36.33
C ASN A 816 -11.09 34.31 -37.86
N MET A 817 -10.08 33.62 -38.41
CA MET A 817 -9.98 33.38 -39.86
C MET A 817 -11.13 32.51 -40.38
N VAL A 818 -11.59 31.56 -39.58
CA VAL A 818 -12.65 30.60 -39.93
C VAL A 818 -14.04 31.20 -39.83
N LEU A 819 -14.29 32.08 -38.84
CA LEU A 819 -15.62 32.66 -38.57
C LEU A 819 -15.85 34.04 -39.22
N GLY A 820 -14.85 34.64 -39.86
CA GLY A 820 -14.94 35.95 -40.52
C GLY A 820 -14.92 37.13 -39.54
N ASN A 821 -15.15 38.35 -40.05
CA ASN A 821 -14.88 39.60 -39.32
C ASN A 821 -15.81 39.94 -38.13
N ASN A 822 -16.77 39.08 -37.74
CA ASN A 822 -17.66 39.32 -36.58
C ASN A 822 -18.29 38.01 -36.04
N PRO A 823 -17.53 37.09 -35.41
CA PRO A 823 -18.12 35.97 -34.70
C PRO A 823 -18.96 36.49 -33.51
N PRO A 824 -20.07 35.82 -33.13
CA PRO A 824 -20.76 36.12 -31.89
C PRO A 824 -19.76 36.02 -30.73
N SER A 825 -19.66 37.06 -29.90
CA SER A 825 -18.71 37.13 -28.78
C SER A 825 -18.75 35.89 -27.89
N PHE A 826 -19.96 35.35 -27.68
CA PHE A 826 -20.20 34.12 -26.95
C PHE A 826 -19.56 32.87 -27.58
N THR A 827 -19.56 32.74 -28.91
CA THR A 827 -18.96 31.58 -29.60
C THR A 827 -17.45 31.58 -29.51
N LEU A 828 -16.83 32.76 -29.63
CA LEU A 828 -15.39 32.93 -29.45
C LEU A 828 -14.96 32.59 -28.02
N GLN A 829 -15.67 33.12 -27.04
CA GLN A 829 -15.40 32.89 -25.62
C GLN A 829 -15.60 31.42 -25.23
N PHE A 830 -16.67 30.78 -25.70
CA PHE A 830 -16.93 29.35 -25.47
C PHE A 830 -15.79 28.46 -25.97
N VAL A 831 -15.28 28.69 -27.18
CA VAL A 831 -14.19 27.89 -27.75
C VAL A 831 -12.87 28.16 -27.01
N GLN A 832 -12.61 29.42 -26.63
CA GLN A 832 -11.43 29.78 -25.83
C GLN A 832 -11.44 29.13 -24.46
N ASP A 833 -12.58 29.12 -23.78
CA ASP A 833 -12.74 28.52 -22.45
C ASP A 833 -12.60 26.99 -22.51
N ALA A 834 -13.24 26.33 -23.49
CA ALA A 834 -13.16 24.88 -23.66
C ALA A 834 -11.71 24.40 -23.94
N ILE A 835 -11.00 25.09 -24.83
CA ILE A 835 -9.60 24.80 -25.12
C ILE A 835 -8.71 25.16 -23.93
N GLY A 836 -9.00 26.27 -23.25
CA GLY A 836 -8.30 26.71 -22.05
C GLY A 836 -8.34 25.67 -20.95
N ASN A 837 -9.52 25.07 -20.71
CA ASN A 837 -9.75 24.00 -19.75
C ASN A 837 -9.00 22.71 -20.12
N GLU A 838 -9.07 22.27 -21.38
CA GLU A 838 -8.32 21.09 -21.85
C GLU A 838 -6.80 21.28 -21.77
N LEU A 839 -6.31 22.48 -22.09
CA LEU A 839 -4.92 22.83 -21.91
C LEU A 839 -4.55 22.87 -20.42
N ASP A 840 -5.37 23.46 -19.55
CA ASP A 840 -5.12 23.44 -18.11
C ASP A 840 -5.02 22.02 -17.55
N ASP A 841 -5.84 21.12 -18.05
CA ASP A 841 -5.80 19.71 -17.68
C ASP A 841 -4.54 19.00 -18.20
N ALA A 842 -4.17 19.21 -19.47
CA ALA A 842 -2.94 18.68 -20.05
C ALA A 842 -1.67 19.25 -19.40
N LEU A 843 -1.67 20.55 -19.06
CA LEU A 843 -0.57 21.25 -18.41
C LEU A 843 -0.45 20.86 -16.94
N SER A 844 -1.57 20.77 -16.21
CA SER A 844 -1.60 20.26 -14.84
C SER A 844 -1.06 18.83 -14.77
N TRP A 845 -1.39 18.00 -15.75
CA TRP A 845 -0.83 16.66 -15.89
C TRP A 845 0.68 16.66 -16.21
N TYR A 846 1.17 17.62 -17.01
CA TYR A 846 2.59 17.78 -17.34
C TYR A 846 3.45 18.25 -16.15
N VAL A 847 2.91 19.11 -15.28
CA VAL A 847 3.61 19.71 -14.11
C VAL A 847 3.50 18.85 -12.86
N GLY A 848 2.36 18.22 -12.62
CA GLY A 848 2.15 17.51 -11.38
C GLY A 848 0.73 17.04 -11.23
N ASN A 849 0.51 15.75 -11.44
CA ASN A 849 0.39 14.80 -10.34
C ASN A 849 0.43 13.37 -10.89
N LYS A 850 1.41 12.59 -10.39
CA LYS A 850 1.57 11.14 -10.55
C LYS A 850 2.04 10.68 -11.96
N ARG A 851 3.28 10.18 -12.01
CA ARG A 851 4.00 9.58 -13.17
C ARG A 851 4.41 10.51 -14.32
N ARG A 852 5.10 11.64 -14.07
CA ARG A 852 5.70 12.50 -15.12
C ARG A 852 7.01 13.20 -14.70
N PRO A 853 7.91 13.54 -15.66
CA PRO A 853 9.35 13.73 -15.44
C PRO A 853 9.77 14.81 -14.44
N PHE A 854 8.94 15.85 -14.21
CA PHE A 854 9.32 17.04 -13.44
C PHE A 854 8.66 17.15 -12.05
N ASN A 855 8.10 16.07 -11.52
CA ASN A 855 7.70 16.02 -10.11
C ASN A 855 8.97 15.99 -9.22
N VAL A 856 9.03 16.83 -8.18
CA VAL A 856 10.17 16.89 -7.22
C VAL A 856 10.56 15.52 -6.67
N LYS A 857 9.60 14.66 -6.29
CA LYS A 857 9.88 13.29 -5.80
C LYS A 857 10.50 12.41 -6.89
N THR A 858 10.05 12.56 -8.14
CA THR A 858 10.58 11.80 -9.29
C THR A 858 11.97 12.30 -9.67
N MET A 859 12.16 13.62 -9.76
CA MET A 859 13.47 14.24 -10.02
C MET A 859 14.48 13.87 -8.93
N ARG A 860 14.08 13.90 -7.65
CA ARG A 860 14.91 13.43 -6.53
C ARG A 860 15.32 11.98 -6.71
N LYS A 861 14.36 11.08 -6.95
CA LYS A 861 14.63 9.65 -7.17
C LYS A 861 15.59 9.42 -8.35
N CYS A 862 15.40 10.12 -9.46
CA CYS A 862 16.29 10.03 -10.63
C CYS A 862 17.70 10.54 -10.29
N PHE A 863 17.79 11.70 -9.64
CA PHE A 863 19.07 12.28 -9.22
C PHE A 863 19.82 11.35 -8.25
N GLU A 864 19.14 10.83 -7.23
CA GLU A 864 19.73 9.91 -6.25
C GLU A 864 20.15 8.59 -6.90
N LYS A 865 19.35 8.04 -7.82
CA LYS A 865 19.73 6.85 -8.56
C LYS A 865 21.03 7.07 -9.34
N SER A 866 21.12 8.16 -10.10
CA SER A 866 22.32 8.52 -10.86
C SER A 866 23.51 8.84 -9.94
N GLN A 867 23.29 9.57 -8.85
CA GLN A 867 24.29 9.91 -7.84
C GLN A 867 24.87 8.64 -7.20
N ASN A 868 24.01 7.74 -6.72
CA ASN A 868 24.41 6.50 -6.07
C ASN A 868 25.10 5.55 -7.04
N GLN A 869 24.62 5.47 -8.29
CA GLN A 869 25.27 4.68 -9.33
C GLN A 869 26.66 5.23 -9.64
N CYS A 870 26.79 6.53 -9.88
CA CYS A 870 28.09 7.17 -10.11
C CYS A 870 29.03 6.97 -8.92
N PHE A 871 28.56 7.18 -7.70
CA PHE A 871 29.34 6.96 -6.48
C PHE A 871 29.82 5.51 -6.37
N LYS A 872 28.92 4.55 -6.68
CA LYS A 872 29.23 3.12 -6.70
C LYS A 872 30.31 2.79 -7.73
N GLU A 873 30.18 3.29 -8.95
CA GLU A 873 31.07 2.96 -10.07
C GLU A 873 32.42 3.67 -10.01
N THR A 874 32.47 4.91 -9.53
CA THR A 874 33.67 5.77 -9.60
C THR A 874 34.49 5.79 -8.32
N ILE A 875 33.87 5.59 -7.15
CA ILE A 875 34.55 5.65 -5.85
C ILE A 875 34.50 4.29 -5.16
N LEU A 876 33.31 3.71 -4.96
CA LEU A 876 33.19 2.52 -4.12
C LEU A 876 33.84 1.30 -4.77
N ILE A 877 33.40 0.91 -5.99
CA ILE A 877 33.95 -0.25 -6.70
C ILE A 877 35.47 -0.15 -6.87
N PRO A 878 36.05 0.95 -7.39
CA PRO A 878 37.48 1.02 -7.59
C PRO A 878 38.28 0.91 -6.29
N ASN A 879 37.83 1.49 -5.18
CA ASN A 879 38.55 1.39 -3.90
C ASN A 879 38.25 0.09 -3.15
N PHE A 880 37.13 -0.57 -3.45
CA PHE A 880 36.80 -1.88 -2.89
C PHE A 880 37.48 -3.02 -3.64
N GLU A 881 37.81 -2.84 -4.93
CA GLU A 881 38.48 -3.83 -5.79
C GLU A 881 40.00 -3.58 -5.93
N LYS A 882 40.55 -2.44 -5.48
CA LYS A 882 41.98 -2.13 -5.56
C LYS A 882 42.81 -2.71 -4.41
N ASP A 883 44.02 -3.12 -4.77
CA ASP A 883 45.18 -3.31 -3.89
C ASP A 883 45.85 -1.98 -3.54
#